data_AF-A0A2E4JVI2-F1
#
_entry.id   AF-A0A2E4JVI2-F1
#
_cell.length_a   1.000
_cell.length_b   1.000
_cell.length_c   1.000
_cell.angle_alpha   90.00
_cell.angle_beta   90.00
_cell.angle_gamma   90.00
#
_symmetry.space_group_name_H-M   'P 1'
#
loop_
_entity.id
_entity.type
_entity.pdbx_description
1 polymer ?
#
loop_
_entity_poly.entity_id
_entity_poly.type
_entity_poly.pdbx_seq_one_letter_code
_entity_poly.pdbx_strand_id
1 'polypeptide(L)'
;PTDAGENLDTDGDGFCDNADADDDGDGYFDYNDLFPLDGTEWADFDGDGTGDNADLDDDEDGCLDEDDDLPYDASDCSDLDGDGVGDSTDPDDDGDNVMDDVDPFPEDGSAWADNDGDGDPDFTGDPPFLGNFEGGAIPAGWSTYGSAPWFACGTTVSCGTANGSAINGSYSAESGDISDSQTSSLEVTMMTLAGDVSFSYETSTEYYWDYLRFYVDGSLAMSWSGVTAGTHTHTVAAGWHTFEWMYYKDGSVSSNADTVWVDDITMPVSQTLNQSDMDDDNDGIADEFDLDPYDPCVSADTDGDGSPDWVMSGTIDMSGLGLEEFIVDCDASMWMEDWDDDGDGWADELEMICGSDWLDGMDYPYDGDGDWICDAMDHDLDDDGHMNPLEDCSLLYEEGEDAVVDCIADGFRSVDADSDGDITYMELIHAFYFQNDWSEDEDDDWDDDWDDDWDDESGNDTDDEVGTMSHDGTNDTHDDMDDANGTDDDMDDANGTDDDMDDANGTDDDWDDDMVCYNMWTHTVNNDSESECSGYGWYENASFGGVENFTGCYNIVSHVVTTDDADSCVMYMWVSTSGGPGDGDGHDDGHDDGHDDGDGDDGGEPMAWPSAEDMALFEDLFWDYYIAWDNDSSGSFSFDEYWTIGVDEGDIPSELTNPGWSAGSTDWDQFPYDQAEWSDTDLDGIGDNTDNDDDGDGVPDSQDEFPLDGSESSDLDGDGIGDNSDDDIDGDGVDNSDDDFDSDPGAAADNDGDGLDDASDADDDNDGVPDVADWSPLDQDCIANPMGCEQYDTDGDGVGDNADTDDDTCPAAADATTGATCNEGYYPGDGVEDANDAFHLDPSETTDSDGDGIGDNADPDDDNDNVPDGLDAFDFDATESRDTDGDGVGDNADPDMDGDGYLNSDDAFPLNEMEWIDTDGDNIGDNSDSDDDGDGVIDTDDFAPLDSKQWMDTDGDGMGDNDGADYPNGDTDDDNDGFSDAEEDDCGTDSKSAASQPSDFDGDGLCDAKDATDDRAEKLDGQEEPGFTPGFPSVLAAISLLGAAVLGRRKED
;
A
#
# COMPACT_ATOMS: atom_id res chain seq x y z
N PRO A 1 -43.53 41.88 -44.58
CA PRO A 1 -43.75 41.90 -46.06
C PRO A 1 -44.44 43.16 -46.68
N THR A 2 -43.78 43.88 -47.62
CA THR A 2 -44.47 44.80 -48.57
C THR A 2 -44.16 44.63 -50.06
N ASP A 3 -43.25 43.72 -50.46
CA ASP A 3 -43.27 43.15 -51.82
C ASP A 3 -44.31 42.01 -51.93
N ALA A 4 -44.36 41.33 -53.07
CA ALA A 4 -45.14 40.13 -53.34
C ALA A 4 -44.31 39.06 -54.07
N GLY A 5 -42.98 39.14 -53.99
CA GLY A 5 -42.01 38.12 -54.40
C GLY A 5 -41.77 37.09 -53.28
N GLU A 6 -41.19 37.55 -52.16
CA GLU A 6 -40.93 36.78 -50.94
C GLU A 6 -42.16 36.68 -50.02
N ASN A 7 -42.15 35.64 -49.17
CA ASN A 7 -43.09 35.42 -48.06
C ASN A 7 -42.41 34.61 -46.93
N LEU A 8 -41.07 34.64 -46.87
CA LEU A 8 -40.28 34.11 -45.76
C LEU A 8 -40.01 35.28 -44.78
N ASP A 9 -39.74 34.91 -43.54
CA ASP A 9 -40.02 35.60 -42.27
C ASP A 9 -39.49 34.57 -41.24
N THR A 10 -38.17 34.33 -41.22
CA THR A 10 -37.55 33.09 -40.66
C THR A 10 -37.57 33.11 -39.13
N ASP A 11 -37.10 34.19 -38.49
CA ASP A 11 -37.26 34.46 -37.06
C ASP A 11 -38.75 34.53 -36.63
N GLY A 12 -39.57 35.19 -37.46
CA GLY A 12 -41.00 35.41 -37.25
C GLY A 12 -41.41 36.71 -36.54
N ASP A 13 -40.54 37.72 -36.39
CA ASP A 13 -40.88 39.09 -35.91
C ASP A 13 -42.06 39.70 -36.71
N GLY A 14 -42.07 39.45 -38.03
CA GLY A 14 -43.04 39.99 -38.99
C GLY A 14 -42.50 41.03 -39.97
N PHE A 15 -41.19 41.23 -40.04
CA PHE A 15 -40.49 41.85 -41.16
C PHE A 15 -40.48 40.92 -42.39
N CYS A 16 -39.32 40.46 -42.88
CA CYS A 16 -39.07 39.51 -43.99
C CYS A 16 -37.60 39.63 -44.36
N ASP A 17 -36.88 38.52 -44.45
CA ASP A 17 -35.42 38.36 -44.68
C ASP A 17 -34.76 39.51 -45.46
N ASN A 18 -35.07 39.68 -46.76
CA ASN A 18 -34.56 40.78 -47.62
C ASN A 18 -34.78 42.25 -47.17
N ALA A 19 -35.40 42.49 -46.02
CA ALA A 19 -35.63 43.77 -45.39
C ALA A 19 -35.37 43.79 -43.86
N ASP A 20 -34.81 42.72 -43.29
CA ASP A 20 -34.21 42.73 -41.96
C ASP A 20 -32.70 43.01 -42.00
N ALA A 21 -31.96 42.61 -40.96
CA ALA A 21 -30.50 42.57 -40.90
C ALA A 21 -29.97 41.48 -39.93
N ASP A 22 -30.85 40.56 -39.54
CA ASP A 22 -30.81 39.56 -38.46
C ASP A 22 -31.96 38.60 -38.85
N ASP A 23 -31.67 37.68 -39.79
CA ASP A 23 -32.71 37.04 -40.61
C ASP A 23 -33.42 35.87 -39.89
N ASP A 24 -32.77 35.24 -38.88
CA ASP A 24 -33.28 34.13 -38.07
C ASP A 24 -33.43 34.45 -36.55
N GLY A 25 -32.80 35.50 -36.04
CA GLY A 25 -33.11 36.11 -34.74
C GLY A 25 -32.22 35.73 -33.56
N ASP A 26 -31.00 35.23 -33.81
CA ASP A 26 -30.05 34.83 -32.76
C ASP A 26 -29.43 36.04 -32.02
N GLY A 27 -29.16 37.14 -32.74
CA GLY A 27 -28.55 38.38 -32.26
C GLY A 27 -27.26 38.78 -32.98
N TYR A 28 -26.74 37.96 -33.88
CA TYR A 28 -25.73 38.32 -34.87
C TYR A 28 -26.42 39.04 -36.04
N PHE A 29 -25.71 39.29 -37.15
CA PHE A 29 -26.24 40.06 -38.28
C PHE A 29 -25.71 39.48 -39.60
N ASP A 30 -26.55 39.38 -40.64
CA ASP A 30 -26.25 38.75 -41.95
C ASP A 30 -25.12 39.38 -42.81
N TYR A 31 -24.31 40.27 -42.22
CA TYR A 31 -23.05 40.76 -42.77
C TYR A 31 -21.79 40.28 -42.02
N ASN A 32 -21.94 39.69 -40.83
CA ASN A 32 -20.87 39.16 -39.97
C ASN A 32 -21.21 37.78 -39.37
N ASP A 33 -22.19 37.09 -39.93
CA ASP A 33 -22.50 35.69 -39.62
C ASP A 33 -22.46 34.88 -40.93
N LEU A 34 -22.11 33.59 -40.82
CA LEU A 34 -21.88 32.68 -41.94
C LEU A 34 -23.10 31.79 -42.26
N PHE A 35 -24.08 31.72 -41.35
CA PHE A 35 -25.32 30.92 -41.46
C PHE A 35 -26.62 31.72 -41.26
N PRO A 36 -26.90 32.82 -42.02
CA PRO A 36 -27.97 33.77 -41.67
C PRO A 36 -29.41 33.30 -42.00
N LEU A 37 -29.70 32.02 -41.83
CA LEU A 37 -31.01 31.39 -41.91
C LEU A 37 -31.19 30.24 -40.89
N ASP A 38 -30.22 29.97 -40.02
CA ASP A 38 -30.22 28.88 -39.03
C ASP A 38 -29.55 29.35 -37.72
N GLY A 39 -30.28 30.15 -36.94
CA GLY A 39 -29.83 30.78 -35.69
C GLY A 39 -29.59 29.83 -34.50
N THR A 40 -28.94 28.70 -34.77
CA THR A 40 -28.03 28.03 -33.84
C THR A 40 -26.56 28.26 -34.21
N GLU A 41 -26.25 28.59 -35.49
CA GLU A 41 -24.88 28.80 -35.99
C GLU A 41 -24.65 30.26 -36.43
N TRP A 42 -23.42 30.76 -36.26
CA TRP A 42 -23.01 32.10 -36.72
C TRP A 42 -21.61 32.16 -37.34
N ALA A 43 -20.74 31.18 -37.06
CA ALA A 43 -19.38 31.07 -37.58
C ALA A 43 -19.11 29.65 -38.13
N ASP A 44 -17.95 29.53 -38.80
CA ASP A 44 -17.45 28.44 -39.66
C ASP A 44 -15.94 28.71 -39.74
N PHE A 45 -15.18 28.13 -38.79
CA PHE A 45 -13.79 28.51 -38.52
C PHE A 45 -12.79 27.88 -39.51
N ASP A 46 -12.82 26.55 -39.72
CA ASP A 46 -12.05 25.84 -40.75
C ASP A 46 -12.38 26.33 -42.19
N GLY A 47 -13.68 26.46 -42.50
CA GLY A 47 -14.23 26.77 -43.82
C GLY A 47 -14.88 25.63 -44.62
N ASP A 48 -15.22 24.46 -44.04
CA ASP A 48 -16.02 23.38 -44.67
C ASP A 48 -17.41 23.90 -45.08
N GLY A 49 -18.05 24.66 -44.20
CA GLY A 49 -19.42 25.14 -44.31
C GLY A 49 -20.46 24.29 -43.56
N THR A 50 -20.01 23.44 -42.64
CA THR A 50 -20.65 23.20 -41.33
C THR A 50 -20.28 24.38 -40.40
N GLY A 51 -20.80 24.48 -39.17
CA GLY A 51 -20.59 25.68 -38.35
C GLY A 51 -20.59 25.39 -36.86
N ASP A 52 -19.96 26.28 -36.11
CA ASP A 52 -19.24 25.96 -34.86
C ASP A 52 -20.02 25.19 -33.77
N ASN A 53 -21.34 25.38 -33.63
CA ASN A 53 -22.11 24.67 -32.59
C ASN A 53 -22.65 23.30 -33.10
N ALA A 54 -22.16 22.84 -34.25
CA ALA A 54 -22.67 21.68 -34.97
C ALA A 54 -21.61 20.92 -35.80
N ASP A 55 -20.34 21.36 -35.80
CA ASP A 55 -19.22 20.46 -36.06
C ASP A 55 -18.79 19.76 -34.76
N LEU A 56 -17.63 19.11 -34.76
CA LEU A 56 -16.99 18.43 -33.62
C LEU A 56 -15.45 18.51 -33.72
N ASP A 57 -14.92 19.43 -34.55
CA ASP A 57 -13.52 19.56 -35.03
C ASP A 57 -13.48 20.93 -35.74
N ASP A 58 -13.52 22.01 -34.96
CA ASP A 58 -13.84 23.37 -35.45
C ASP A 58 -12.79 23.95 -36.43
N ASP A 59 -11.59 23.35 -36.55
CA ASP A 59 -10.50 23.86 -37.38
C ASP A 59 -9.79 22.90 -38.38
N GLU A 60 -10.25 21.65 -38.52
CA GLU A 60 -9.74 20.59 -39.44
C GLU A 60 -8.30 20.11 -39.12
N ASP A 61 -7.93 20.12 -37.84
CA ASP A 61 -6.70 19.55 -37.28
C ASP A 61 -6.78 18.00 -37.20
N GLY A 62 -7.80 17.48 -36.49
CA GLY A 62 -8.02 16.05 -36.26
C GLY A 62 -8.35 15.64 -34.82
N CYS A 63 -8.19 16.53 -33.83
CA CYS A 63 -8.78 16.42 -32.49
C CYS A 63 -10.29 16.79 -32.50
N LEU A 64 -10.96 16.75 -31.34
CA LEU A 64 -12.40 17.04 -31.25
C LEU A 64 -12.69 18.12 -30.20
N ASP A 65 -13.66 19.02 -30.43
CA ASP A 65 -13.97 20.13 -29.49
C ASP A 65 -14.45 19.71 -28.07
N GLU A 66 -14.57 18.41 -27.78
CA GLU A 66 -14.84 17.85 -26.45
C GLU A 66 -13.61 17.19 -25.79
N ASP A 67 -12.51 17.05 -26.54
CA ASP A 67 -11.22 16.41 -26.23
C ASP A 67 -10.03 17.30 -26.71
N ASP A 68 -10.20 18.63 -26.71
CA ASP A 68 -9.27 19.64 -27.28
C ASP A 68 -9.35 20.94 -26.46
N ASP A 69 -8.22 21.39 -25.91
CA ASP A 69 -8.13 22.61 -25.09
C ASP A 69 -7.96 23.88 -25.94
N LEU A 70 -7.57 23.73 -27.21
CA LEU A 70 -7.42 24.80 -28.20
C LEU A 70 -8.32 24.65 -29.45
N PRO A 71 -9.67 24.52 -29.37
CA PRO A 71 -10.58 24.29 -30.53
C PRO A 71 -10.64 25.41 -31.60
N TYR A 72 -9.70 26.35 -31.59
CA TYR A 72 -9.57 27.46 -32.53
C TYR A 72 -8.11 27.78 -32.92
N ASP A 73 -7.10 26.90 -32.73
CA ASP A 73 -5.75 27.13 -33.30
C ASP A 73 -4.89 25.88 -33.66
N ALA A 74 -5.42 24.98 -34.50
CA ALA A 74 -4.81 23.95 -35.40
C ALA A 74 -3.27 23.83 -35.49
N SER A 75 -2.61 23.76 -34.35
CA SER A 75 -1.18 23.68 -34.10
C SER A 75 -0.93 22.52 -33.15
N ASP A 76 -1.75 22.45 -32.11
CA ASP A 76 -1.81 21.50 -31.01
C ASP A 76 -3.26 21.39 -30.50
N CYS A 77 -3.54 20.33 -29.75
CA CYS A 77 -4.85 20.04 -29.14
C CYS A 77 -4.84 20.12 -27.60
N SER A 78 -3.65 20.26 -27.01
CA SER A 78 -3.39 20.33 -25.59
C SER A 78 -2.85 21.72 -25.25
N ASP A 79 -3.08 22.17 -24.02
CA ASP A 79 -2.68 23.46 -23.43
C ASP A 79 -2.58 23.24 -21.91
N LEU A 80 -1.61 22.41 -21.48
CA LEU A 80 -1.62 21.76 -20.16
C LEU A 80 -1.66 22.75 -18.97
N ASP A 81 -0.87 23.85 -18.98
CA ASP A 81 -0.98 24.94 -17.99
C ASP A 81 -2.21 25.87 -18.19
N GLY A 82 -2.79 25.87 -19.39
CA GLY A 82 -3.94 26.67 -19.78
C GLY A 82 -3.68 28.16 -20.07
N ASP A 83 -2.45 28.59 -20.39
CA ASP A 83 -2.14 29.99 -20.74
C ASP A 83 -2.57 30.38 -22.18
N GLY A 84 -2.78 29.39 -23.05
CA GLY A 84 -3.23 29.53 -24.43
C GLY A 84 -2.10 29.39 -25.47
N VAL A 85 -1.12 28.53 -25.19
CA VAL A 85 -0.01 28.15 -26.08
C VAL A 85 0.28 26.65 -25.93
N GLY A 86 -0.28 25.85 -26.85
CA GLY A 86 -0.18 24.40 -26.74
C GLY A 86 1.22 23.80 -26.83
N ASP A 87 1.36 22.67 -26.15
CA ASP A 87 2.58 22.01 -25.67
C ASP A 87 3.68 21.89 -26.75
N SER A 88 3.36 21.50 -28.00
CA SER A 88 4.41 21.37 -29.04
C SER A 88 5.05 22.70 -29.48
N THR A 89 4.59 23.83 -28.92
CA THR A 89 5.06 25.19 -29.16
C THR A 89 5.53 25.93 -27.92
N ASP A 90 5.11 25.57 -26.70
CA ASP A 90 5.67 26.20 -25.48
C ASP A 90 7.03 25.58 -25.09
N PRO A 91 7.61 26.02 -23.96
CA PRO A 91 8.74 25.35 -23.36
C PRO A 91 8.64 25.33 -21.81
N ASP A 92 7.45 25.08 -21.26
CA ASP A 92 7.03 25.28 -19.85
C ASP A 92 5.65 24.57 -19.67
N ASP A 93 5.48 23.38 -20.27
CA ASP A 93 4.17 22.84 -20.71
C ASP A 93 3.13 22.70 -19.59
N ASP A 94 3.54 22.30 -18.37
CA ASP A 94 2.69 22.21 -17.17
C ASP A 94 2.55 23.54 -16.37
N GLY A 95 3.38 24.54 -16.70
CA GLY A 95 3.42 25.84 -16.06
C GLY A 95 4.00 25.89 -14.64
N ASP A 96 4.86 24.95 -14.23
CA ASP A 96 5.63 25.04 -12.98
C ASP A 96 6.58 26.26 -12.98
N ASN A 97 7.26 26.54 -14.11
CA ASN A 97 8.34 27.52 -14.37
C ASN A 97 9.76 26.95 -14.60
N VAL A 98 9.91 25.63 -14.71
CA VAL A 98 11.12 24.89 -15.07
C VAL A 98 10.88 24.25 -16.44
N MET A 99 11.68 24.68 -17.42
CA MET A 99 11.45 24.36 -18.84
C MET A 99 11.68 22.86 -19.10
N ASP A 100 10.90 22.21 -19.97
CA ASP A 100 11.05 20.81 -20.45
C ASP A 100 12.42 20.45 -21.12
N ASP A 101 13.28 21.46 -21.34
CA ASP A 101 14.69 21.31 -21.75
C ASP A 101 15.65 21.06 -20.55
N VAL A 102 15.12 21.13 -19.31
CA VAL A 102 15.79 20.89 -18.01
C VAL A 102 14.90 20.24 -16.94
N ASP A 103 13.58 20.13 -17.13
CA ASP A 103 12.68 19.48 -16.19
C ASP A 103 12.71 17.93 -16.32
N PRO A 104 12.68 17.17 -15.21
CA PRO A 104 12.46 15.72 -15.21
C PRO A 104 10.98 15.31 -15.39
N PHE A 105 10.04 16.13 -14.91
CA PHE A 105 8.59 15.91 -14.82
C PHE A 105 7.74 16.90 -15.65
N PRO A 106 8.07 17.17 -16.94
CA PRO A 106 7.47 18.25 -17.75
C PRO A 106 5.97 18.11 -18.11
N GLU A 107 5.26 17.18 -17.47
CA GLU A 107 3.82 16.97 -17.60
C GLU A 107 3.11 17.00 -16.20
N ASP A 108 3.83 17.29 -15.10
CA ASP A 108 3.30 17.46 -13.73
C ASP A 108 3.87 18.72 -13.05
N GLY A 109 3.14 19.83 -13.16
CA GLY A 109 3.50 21.12 -12.56
C GLY A 109 3.43 21.19 -11.02
N SER A 110 3.43 20.05 -10.33
CA SER A 110 3.68 19.92 -8.88
C SER A 110 5.08 19.39 -8.56
N ALA A 111 5.76 18.74 -9.51
CA ALA A 111 7.12 18.21 -9.44
C ALA A 111 8.03 18.92 -10.45
N TRP A 112 9.34 19.06 -10.15
CA TRP A 112 10.28 19.85 -10.98
C TRP A 112 11.76 19.54 -10.69
N ALA A 113 12.04 18.52 -9.87
CA ALA A 113 13.36 18.18 -9.38
C ALA A 113 13.48 16.67 -9.13
N ASP A 114 14.54 16.11 -9.69
CA ASP A 114 15.00 14.72 -9.65
C ASP A 114 16.54 14.83 -9.65
N ASN A 115 17.13 14.75 -8.46
CA ASN A 115 18.57 14.91 -8.24
C ASN A 115 19.33 13.59 -8.39
N ASP A 116 18.68 12.48 -8.07
CA ASP A 116 19.14 11.10 -8.12
C ASP A 116 19.12 10.51 -9.56
N GLY A 117 18.02 10.68 -10.28
CA GLY A 117 17.77 10.24 -11.65
C GLY A 117 16.93 8.98 -11.85
N ASP A 118 16.28 8.41 -10.82
CA ASP A 118 15.55 7.13 -10.88
C ASP A 118 14.12 7.28 -11.44
N GLY A 119 13.41 8.31 -11.02
CA GLY A 119 12.05 8.62 -11.47
C GLY A 119 11.16 9.27 -10.41
N ASP A 120 11.53 9.27 -9.13
CA ASP A 120 10.74 9.90 -8.06
C ASP A 120 11.18 11.36 -7.79
N PRO A 121 10.27 12.27 -7.39
CA PRO A 121 10.61 13.69 -7.24
C PRO A 121 11.17 14.05 -5.85
N ASP A 122 12.31 14.77 -5.80
CA ASP A 122 12.90 15.35 -4.57
C ASP A 122 11.80 16.06 -3.73
N PHE A 123 10.99 16.89 -4.42
CA PHE A 123 9.98 17.74 -3.82
C PHE A 123 8.74 17.89 -4.70
N THR A 124 7.58 17.53 -4.16
CA THR A 124 6.27 17.94 -4.69
C THR A 124 5.75 19.19 -3.97
N GLY A 125 5.00 20.09 -4.63
CA GLY A 125 4.28 21.17 -3.92
C GLY A 125 4.04 22.49 -4.67
N ASP A 126 4.27 23.63 -4.00
CA ASP A 126 4.06 24.98 -4.56
C ASP A 126 5.23 25.38 -5.50
N PRO A 127 5.01 25.48 -6.82
CA PRO A 127 6.11 25.69 -7.78
C PRO A 127 6.75 27.10 -7.72
N PRO A 128 7.94 27.31 -8.33
CA PRO A 128 8.79 28.50 -8.17
C PRO A 128 8.21 29.85 -8.68
N PHE A 129 7.27 30.43 -7.92
CA PHE A 129 6.53 31.68 -8.17
C PHE A 129 6.67 32.29 -9.59
N LEU A 130 5.72 31.91 -10.43
CA LEU A 130 5.46 32.37 -11.80
C LEU A 130 5.45 33.89 -11.96
N GLY A 131 6.63 34.50 -12.16
CA GLY A 131 6.80 35.97 -12.16
C GLY A 131 7.93 36.53 -13.05
N ASN A 132 8.78 35.66 -13.55
CA ASN A 132 9.76 35.86 -14.64
C ASN A 132 9.10 35.83 -16.03
N PHE A 133 8.04 35.02 -16.22
CA PHE A 133 7.35 34.80 -17.50
C PHE A 133 8.28 34.20 -18.57
N GLU A 134 9.05 33.14 -18.27
CA GLU A 134 10.10 32.65 -19.19
C GLU A 134 9.69 31.49 -20.11
N GLY A 135 8.57 30.78 -19.86
CA GLY A 135 7.92 29.89 -20.81
C GLY A 135 7.32 30.60 -22.03
N GLY A 136 6.00 30.83 -22.01
CA GLY A 136 5.24 31.29 -23.16
C GLY A 136 4.56 32.66 -23.04
N ALA A 137 3.47 32.72 -22.28
CA ALA A 137 2.59 33.88 -22.18
C ALA A 137 2.38 34.43 -20.75
N ILE A 138 1.27 34.14 -20.07
CA ILE A 138 0.91 34.77 -18.79
C ILE A 138 0.31 33.68 -17.89
N PRO A 139 1.13 33.08 -17.00
CA PRO A 139 0.80 31.80 -16.36
C PRO A 139 -0.51 31.77 -15.58
N ALA A 140 -0.94 30.55 -15.28
CA ALA A 140 -2.07 30.25 -14.42
C ALA A 140 -2.15 31.11 -13.13
N GLY A 141 -3.38 31.35 -12.67
CA GLY A 141 -3.67 32.20 -11.49
C GLY A 141 -3.48 33.72 -11.71
N TRP A 142 -2.77 34.16 -12.76
CA TRP A 142 -2.75 35.58 -13.15
C TRP A 142 -4.03 35.99 -13.87
N SER A 143 -4.36 37.28 -13.80
CA SER A 143 -5.52 37.84 -14.49
C SER A 143 -5.18 39.10 -15.27
N THR A 144 -5.71 39.21 -16.49
CA THR A 144 -5.54 40.43 -17.30
C THR A 144 -6.86 41.05 -17.74
N TYR A 145 -6.95 42.38 -17.63
CA TYR A 145 -8.21 43.09 -17.89
C TYR A 145 -8.05 44.53 -18.41
N GLY A 146 -9.15 45.05 -18.97
CA GLY A 146 -9.31 46.50 -19.24
C GLY A 146 -9.79 46.82 -20.65
N SER A 147 -8.86 47.00 -21.58
CA SER A 147 -9.13 47.37 -22.98
C SER A 147 -8.31 46.61 -24.02
N ALA A 148 -7.28 45.90 -23.56
CA ALA A 148 -6.52 44.87 -24.23
C ALA A 148 -5.85 44.03 -23.11
N PRO A 149 -5.64 42.72 -23.29
CA PRO A 149 -4.90 41.89 -22.34
C PRO A 149 -3.42 42.29 -22.32
N TRP A 150 -2.70 41.87 -21.28
CA TRP A 150 -1.24 41.67 -21.32
C TRP A 150 -0.95 40.30 -21.96
N PHE A 151 0.30 40.08 -22.38
CA PHE A 151 0.80 38.86 -23.00
C PHE A 151 2.32 38.84 -22.76
N ALA A 152 2.98 37.70 -22.53
CA ALA A 152 4.44 37.72 -22.61
C ALA A 152 4.92 37.85 -24.05
N CYS A 153 6.11 38.41 -24.15
CA CYS A 153 6.79 38.72 -25.37
C CYS A 153 8.20 38.15 -25.24
N GLY A 154 8.80 37.69 -26.33
CA GLY A 154 10.16 37.15 -26.28
C GLY A 154 10.73 36.84 -27.65
N THR A 155 11.04 35.57 -27.89
CA THR A 155 11.73 35.12 -29.10
C THR A 155 10.79 35.00 -30.31
N THR A 156 9.57 34.50 -30.06
CA THR A 156 8.43 34.40 -30.97
C THR A 156 7.78 35.78 -31.18
N VAL A 157 7.31 36.41 -30.11
CA VAL A 157 6.60 37.70 -30.10
C VAL A 157 7.51 38.84 -29.64
N SER A 158 8.10 39.59 -30.58
CA SER A 158 9.18 40.54 -30.26
C SER A 158 8.77 41.77 -29.43
N CYS A 159 9.16 41.78 -28.14
CA CYS A 159 8.90 42.74 -27.04
C CYS A 159 8.95 44.26 -27.24
N GLY A 160 9.16 44.85 -28.43
CA GLY A 160 9.05 46.31 -28.63
C GLY A 160 9.97 47.27 -27.83
N THR A 161 10.79 46.79 -26.88
CA THR A 161 11.52 47.58 -25.88
C THR A 161 12.56 48.54 -26.49
N ALA A 162 13.18 49.40 -25.67
CA ALA A 162 14.28 50.25 -26.11
C ALA A 162 15.48 49.47 -26.68
N ASN A 163 15.59 48.16 -26.39
CA ASN A 163 16.58 47.24 -26.96
C ASN A 163 16.01 46.36 -28.09
N GLY A 164 14.75 45.92 -27.97
CA GLY A 164 14.07 45.01 -28.90
C GLY A 164 14.17 43.52 -28.52
N SER A 165 14.15 43.25 -27.22
CA SER A 165 14.21 41.96 -26.52
C SER A 165 13.51 42.12 -25.15
N ALA A 166 13.34 41.03 -24.40
CA ALA A 166 13.00 40.99 -22.97
C ALA A 166 13.80 41.97 -22.09
N ILE A 167 13.36 42.19 -20.85
CA ILE A 167 14.13 42.98 -19.86
C ILE A 167 15.25 42.11 -19.28
N ASN A 168 14.95 40.86 -18.92
CA ASN A 168 15.89 39.79 -18.60
C ASN A 168 16.00 38.75 -19.74
N GLY A 169 15.68 37.47 -19.53
CA GLY A 169 16.20 36.34 -20.31
C GLY A 169 15.69 36.21 -21.74
N SER A 170 14.68 35.37 -21.94
CA SER A 170 14.04 35.08 -23.23
C SER A 170 12.76 35.91 -23.41
N TYR A 171 11.94 35.99 -22.36
CA TYR A 171 10.59 36.56 -22.37
C TYR A 171 10.36 37.65 -21.28
N SER A 172 9.20 38.32 -21.33
CA SER A 172 8.72 39.35 -20.37
C SER A 172 7.25 39.69 -20.62
N ALA A 173 6.47 40.09 -19.61
CA ALA A 173 5.10 40.59 -19.81
C ALA A 173 5.03 41.97 -20.51
N GLU A 174 4.33 42.07 -21.66
CA GLU A 174 4.04 43.31 -22.41
C GLU A 174 2.57 43.76 -22.25
N SER A 175 2.34 45.07 -22.04
CA SER A 175 0.98 45.64 -21.93
C SER A 175 0.28 45.79 -23.30
N GLY A 176 -0.96 45.33 -23.44
CA GLY A 176 -1.72 45.39 -24.69
C GLY A 176 -1.94 46.77 -25.35
N ASP A 177 -2.19 46.74 -26.66
CA ASP A 177 -2.16 47.89 -27.58
C ASP A 177 -3.37 48.87 -27.44
N ILE A 178 -3.40 49.62 -26.34
CA ILE A 178 -4.52 50.51 -25.94
C ILE A 178 -4.42 51.97 -26.46
N SER A 179 -5.56 52.66 -26.64
CA SER A 179 -5.65 54.04 -27.16
C SER A 179 -5.88 55.15 -26.09
N ASP A 180 -5.99 56.42 -26.53
CA ASP A 180 -6.33 57.60 -25.69
C ASP A 180 -7.47 57.27 -24.67
N SER A 181 -7.19 57.44 -23.37
CA SER A 181 -8.12 57.20 -22.23
C SER A 181 -8.57 55.75 -21.99
N GLN A 182 -7.74 54.77 -22.34
CA GLN A 182 -7.92 53.36 -21.99
C GLN A 182 -6.89 52.90 -20.93
N THR A 183 -7.08 51.67 -20.44
CA THR A 183 -6.21 50.98 -19.48
C THR A 183 -6.06 49.51 -19.86
N SER A 184 -4.93 48.91 -19.50
CA SER A 184 -4.66 47.47 -19.58
C SER A 184 -3.92 47.10 -18.30
N SER A 185 -4.41 46.12 -17.55
CA SER A 185 -3.88 45.70 -16.24
C SER A 185 -3.54 44.22 -16.25
N LEU A 186 -2.48 43.88 -15.53
CA LEU A 186 -2.12 42.54 -15.09
C LEU A 186 -2.27 42.53 -13.56
N GLU A 187 -2.94 41.52 -13.00
CA GLU A 187 -3.30 41.44 -11.58
C GLU A 187 -3.24 39.99 -11.07
N VAL A 188 -2.56 39.78 -9.94
CA VAL A 188 -2.53 38.50 -9.19
C VAL A 188 -2.95 38.75 -7.74
N THR A 189 -3.56 37.76 -7.09
CA THR A 189 -3.96 37.80 -5.68
C THR A 189 -3.53 36.52 -4.99
N MET A 190 -2.74 36.64 -3.92
CA MET A 190 -2.15 35.50 -3.23
C MET A 190 -1.90 35.79 -1.74
N MET A 191 -1.63 34.76 -0.97
CA MET A 191 -1.10 34.85 0.39
C MET A 191 0.41 35.16 0.33
N THR A 192 0.91 36.07 1.17
CA THR A 192 2.36 36.33 1.27
C THR A 192 2.83 36.31 2.73
N LEU A 193 4.07 35.91 2.96
CA LEU A 193 4.83 36.14 4.19
C LEU A 193 5.27 37.61 4.30
N ALA A 194 5.78 38.00 5.48
CA ALA A 194 6.15 39.39 5.80
C ALA A 194 7.49 39.85 5.16
N GLY A 195 7.56 39.93 3.83
CA GLY A 195 8.80 40.25 3.09
C GLY A 195 8.75 41.48 2.15
N ASP A 196 9.68 41.51 1.18
CA ASP A 196 9.84 42.58 0.18
C ASP A 196 9.49 42.02 -1.22
N VAL A 197 8.32 42.39 -1.76
CA VAL A 197 7.94 42.14 -3.16
C VAL A 197 8.88 42.91 -4.09
N SER A 198 9.33 42.32 -5.19
CA SER A 198 10.25 42.93 -6.16
C SER A 198 9.80 42.67 -7.61
N PHE A 199 10.21 43.53 -8.54
CA PHE A 199 10.04 43.32 -10.00
C PHE A 199 10.88 44.28 -10.84
N SER A 200 11.34 43.83 -12.01
CA SER A 200 11.86 44.67 -13.09
C SER A 200 10.74 45.32 -13.92
N TYR A 201 11.01 46.51 -14.46
CA TYR A 201 10.09 47.18 -15.40
C TYR A 201 10.84 48.02 -16.44
N GLU A 202 10.25 48.16 -17.64
CA GLU A 202 10.52 49.24 -18.58
C GLU A 202 9.21 49.97 -18.94
N THR A 203 9.27 51.29 -19.09
CA THR A 203 8.18 52.07 -19.70
C THR A 203 8.71 52.83 -20.91
N SER A 204 7.94 52.88 -22.00
CA SER A 204 8.27 53.67 -23.20
C SER A 204 7.10 54.55 -23.63
N THR A 205 6.68 55.44 -22.72
CA THR A 205 5.40 56.19 -22.76
C THR A 205 5.58 57.72 -22.88
N GLU A 206 4.50 58.52 -22.91
CA GLU A 206 4.60 59.99 -22.78
C GLU A 206 4.95 60.44 -21.34
N TYR A 207 6.04 61.20 -21.20
CA TYR A 207 6.55 61.68 -19.92
C TYR A 207 5.56 62.60 -19.17
N TYR A 208 5.05 62.12 -18.03
CA TYR A 208 4.00 62.70 -17.19
C TYR A 208 2.55 62.68 -17.76
N TRP A 209 2.23 61.82 -18.71
CA TRP A 209 0.85 61.69 -19.23
C TRP A 209 0.35 60.24 -19.18
N ASP A 210 1.14 59.32 -19.73
CA ASP A 210 0.85 57.88 -19.75
C ASP A 210 1.76 57.15 -18.76
N TYR A 211 1.23 56.19 -18.01
CA TYR A 211 1.88 55.64 -16.83
C TYR A 211 1.75 54.12 -16.72
N LEU A 212 2.85 53.43 -16.41
CA LEU A 212 2.78 52.21 -15.60
C LEU A 212 2.48 52.63 -14.15
N ARG A 213 1.61 51.88 -13.48
CA ARG A 213 1.31 52.03 -12.06
C ARG A 213 1.28 50.67 -11.39
N PHE A 214 1.86 50.60 -10.21
CA PHE A 214 1.81 49.44 -9.34
C PHE A 214 0.93 49.77 -8.13
N TYR A 215 -0.01 48.89 -7.83
CA TYR A 215 -0.90 48.98 -6.67
C TYR A 215 -0.76 47.72 -5.82
N VAL A 216 -0.95 47.87 -4.51
CA VAL A 216 -1.14 46.79 -3.54
C VAL A 216 -2.48 47.07 -2.85
N ASP A 217 -3.39 46.11 -2.79
CA ASP A 217 -4.74 46.23 -2.21
C ASP A 217 -5.55 47.41 -2.80
N GLY A 218 -5.44 47.62 -4.12
CA GLY A 218 -6.01 48.77 -4.82
C GLY A 218 -5.43 50.14 -4.40
N SER A 219 -4.38 50.16 -3.57
CA SER A 219 -3.67 51.36 -3.11
C SER A 219 -2.40 51.60 -3.94
N LEU A 220 -2.35 52.75 -4.63
CA LEU A 220 -1.25 53.11 -5.53
C LEU A 220 0.09 53.21 -4.77
N ALA A 221 0.91 52.18 -4.92
CA ALA A 221 2.26 52.09 -4.38
C ALA A 221 3.22 52.99 -5.16
N MET A 222 3.33 52.82 -6.49
CA MET A 222 4.25 53.59 -7.33
C MET A 222 3.77 53.79 -8.77
N SER A 223 4.41 54.71 -9.50
CA SER A 223 4.03 55.03 -10.89
C SER A 223 5.21 55.61 -11.69
N TRP A 224 5.38 55.16 -12.92
CA TRP A 224 6.47 55.54 -13.83
C TRP A 224 5.90 56.09 -15.15
N SER A 225 6.69 56.90 -15.88
CA SER A 225 6.28 57.46 -17.18
C SER A 225 7.48 57.99 -17.97
N GLY A 226 7.34 58.04 -19.30
CA GLY A 226 8.43 58.37 -20.21
C GLY A 226 9.18 57.14 -20.69
N VAL A 227 10.42 57.31 -21.14
CA VAL A 227 11.37 56.21 -21.38
C VAL A 227 12.24 56.04 -20.15
N THR A 228 12.02 54.99 -19.35
CA THR A 228 12.73 54.68 -18.11
C THR A 228 12.58 53.19 -17.76
N ALA A 229 13.58 52.61 -17.08
CA ALA A 229 13.58 51.21 -16.66
C ALA A 229 14.36 51.01 -15.35
N GLY A 230 14.18 49.86 -14.71
CA GLY A 230 14.91 49.37 -13.53
C GLY A 230 14.01 48.52 -12.62
N THR A 231 14.52 48.09 -11.47
CA THR A 231 13.78 47.27 -10.50
C THR A 231 12.98 48.15 -9.51
N HIS A 232 11.84 47.65 -9.03
CA HIS A 232 11.09 48.14 -7.87
C HIS A 232 11.20 47.15 -6.69
N THR A 233 10.84 47.60 -5.50
CA THR A 233 10.77 46.79 -4.28
C THR A 233 9.73 47.41 -3.34
N HIS A 234 8.90 46.59 -2.71
CA HIS A 234 7.79 47.00 -1.84
C HIS A 234 7.59 46.02 -0.68
N THR A 235 7.76 46.49 0.56
CA THR A 235 7.54 45.66 1.75
C THR A 235 6.05 45.46 2.00
N VAL A 236 5.62 44.20 2.13
CA VAL A 236 4.24 43.79 2.48
C VAL A 236 4.15 43.32 3.94
N ALA A 237 2.99 42.83 4.36
CA ALA A 237 2.80 42.14 5.63
C ALA A 237 2.49 40.66 5.36
N ALA A 238 2.38 39.85 6.41
CA ALA A 238 1.82 38.51 6.26
C ALA A 238 0.31 38.57 5.93
N GLY A 239 -0.17 37.66 5.09
CA GLY A 239 -1.57 37.49 4.69
C GLY A 239 -1.86 37.80 3.23
N TRP A 240 -3.16 37.77 2.87
CA TRP A 240 -3.66 37.95 1.51
C TRP A 240 -3.48 39.37 0.94
N HIS A 241 -2.88 39.46 -0.24
CA HIS A 241 -2.60 40.71 -0.95
C HIS A 241 -2.96 40.62 -2.45
N THR A 242 -3.46 41.73 -3.02
CA THR A 242 -3.73 41.86 -4.47
C THR A 242 -2.77 42.87 -5.10
N PHE A 243 -2.09 42.47 -6.18
CA PHE A 243 -1.06 43.25 -6.87
C PHE A 243 -1.49 43.62 -8.29
N GLU A 244 -1.64 44.92 -8.62
CA GLU A 244 -2.04 45.39 -9.97
C GLU A 244 -0.91 46.17 -10.66
N TRP A 245 -0.50 45.72 -11.85
CA TRP A 245 0.34 46.46 -12.80
C TRP A 245 -0.52 47.06 -13.93
N MET A 246 -1.02 48.28 -13.71
CA MET A 246 -1.85 48.98 -14.70
C MET A 246 -1.02 49.85 -15.65
N TYR A 247 -1.13 49.60 -16.96
CA TYR A 247 -0.85 50.62 -17.96
C TYR A 247 -2.06 51.56 -18.14
N TYR A 248 -1.85 52.86 -17.94
CA TYR A 248 -2.86 53.91 -18.05
C TYR A 248 -2.50 54.98 -19.08
N LYS A 249 -3.45 55.37 -19.94
CA LYS A 249 -3.24 56.42 -20.97
C LYS A 249 -4.07 57.71 -20.79
N ASP A 250 -3.47 58.82 -21.22
CA ASP A 250 -3.99 60.19 -21.19
C ASP A 250 -5.13 60.42 -22.20
N GLY A 251 -5.77 61.59 -22.13
CA GLY A 251 -6.81 62.03 -23.06
C GLY A 251 -6.35 62.51 -24.44
N SER A 252 -5.05 62.54 -24.76
CA SER A 252 -4.55 62.72 -26.13
C SER A 252 -3.02 62.55 -26.30
N VAL A 253 -2.65 61.79 -27.34
CA VAL A 253 -1.34 61.77 -28.06
C VAL A 253 -0.35 60.68 -27.60
N SER A 254 -0.33 59.59 -28.35
CA SER A 254 0.75 58.59 -28.39
C SER A 254 2.14 59.15 -28.73
N SER A 255 3.18 58.77 -27.98
CA SER A 255 4.57 58.81 -28.48
C SER A 255 5.58 57.92 -27.73
N ASN A 256 6.70 57.62 -28.41
CA ASN A 256 7.67 56.54 -28.13
C ASN A 256 7.15 55.19 -28.64
N ALA A 257 7.28 54.08 -27.89
CA ALA A 257 6.62 52.82 -28.26
C ALA A 257 5.12 52.87 -27.93
N ASP A 258 4.77 53.57 -26.86
CA ASP A 258 3.39 53.76 -26.34
C ASP A 258 2.86 52.54 -25.56
N THR A 259 3.79 51.85 -24.86
CA THR A 259 3.70 50.54 -24.18
C THR A 259 4.53 50.53 -22.88
N VAL A 260 4.28 49.57 -21.97
CA VAL A 260 5.08 49.27 -20.77
C VAL A 260 5.28 47.75 -20.61
N TRP A 261 6.28 47.35 -19.81
CA TRP A 261 6.69 45.97 -19.57
C TRP A 261 7.05 45.73 -18.10
N VAL A 262 6.87 44.48 -17.65
CA VAL A 262 7.20 43.96 -16.32
C VAL A 262 7.88 42.59 -16.49
N ASP A 263 8.79 42.25 -15.59
CA ASP A 263 9.72 41.09 -15.64
C ASP A 263 10.32 40.90 -14.23
N ASP A 264 11.07 39.83 -13.96
CA ASP A 264 11.73 39.48 -12.69
C ASP A 264 10.83 39.67 -11.44
N ILE A 265 9.53 39.35 -11.48
CA ILE A 265 8.63 39.53 -10.33
C ILE A 265 8.95 38.46 -9.28
N THR A 266 9.17 38.89 -8.04
CA THR A 266 9.47 38.00 -6.91
C THR A 266 8.59 38.36 -5.73
N MET A 267 7.83 37.40 -5.21
CA MET A 267 6.98 37.56 -4.03
C MET A 267 7.61 36.90 -2.80
N PRO A 268 7.36 37.40 -1.58
CA PRO A 268 7.70 36.68 -0.36
C PRO A 268 6.55 35.73 -0.03
N VAL A 269 6.43 34.62 -0.77
CA VAL A 269 5.49 33.54 -0.44
C VAL A 269 6.13 32.56 0.54
N SER A 270 5.33 31.65 1.11
CA SER A 270 5.87 30.34 1.47
C SER A 270 5.79 29.49 0.20
N GLN A 271 6.72 28.56 0.01
CA GLN A 271 6.45 27.38 -0.79
C GLN A 271 6.17 26.27 0.23
N THR A 272 5.13 25.48 -0.03
CA THR A 272 4.93 24.17 0.57
C THR A 272 5.77 23.23 -0.29
N LEU A 273 6.74 22.53 0.31
CA LEU A 273 7.49 21.45 -0.32
C LEU A 273 7.20 20.24 0.57
N ASN A 274 6.58 19.24 -0.01
CA ASN A 274 6.51 17.90 0.56
C ASN A 274 7.72 17.16 -0.02
N GLN A 275 8.48 16.50 0.85
CA GLN A 275 9.54 15.59 0.45
C GLN A 275 8.87 14.29 -0.04
N SER A 276 9.22 13.82 -1.25
CA SER A 276 8.59 12.66 -1.89
C SER A 276 9.56 11.50 -1.99
N ASP A 277 10.71 11.71 -2.65
CA ASP A 277 11.92 10.93 -2.35
C ASP A 277 12.33 11.19 -0.89
N MET A 278 12.94 10.18 -0.24
CA MET A 278 13.48 10.28 1.11
C MET A 278 15.00 9.98 1.16
N ASP A 279 15.66 9.69 0.05
CA ASP A 279 17.09 9.39 -0.08
C ASP A 279 17.63 10.13 -1.32
N ASP A 280 17.63 11.48 -1.31
CA ASP A 280 17.85 12.43 -2.45
C ASP A 280 19.15 12.14 -3.29
N ASP A 281 20.02 11.20 -2.89
CA ASP A 281 21.17 10.71 -3.64
C ASP A 281 21.44 9.18 -3.68
N ASN A 282 20.51 8.37 -3.17
CA ASN A 282 20.44 6.90 -3.29
C ASN A 282 21.69 6.19 -2.70
N ASP A 283 22.15 6.66 -1.54
CA ASP A 283 23.21 6.06 -0.72
C ASP A 283 22.69 4.84 0.07
N GLY A 284 21.40 4.87 0.43
CA GLY A 284 20.75 3.94 1.36
C GLY A 284 20.58 4.52 2.77
N ILE A 285 20.54 5.85 2.91
CA ILE A 285 20.44 6.60 4.17
C ILE A 285 19.46 7.76 3.95
N ALA A 286 18.34 7.75 4.65
CA ALA A 286 17.31 8.76 4.45
C ALA A 286 17.75 10.18 4.87
N ASP A 287 17.24 11.17 4.14
CA ASP A 287 17.53 12.61 4.18
C ASP A 287 17.61 13.24 5.58
N GLU A 288 16.72 12.84 6.49
CA GLU A 288 16.71 13.39 7.86
C GLU A 288 17.88 12.90 8.74
N PHE A 289 18.57 11.83 8.30
CA PHE A 289 19.72 11.24 8.96
C PHE A 289 21.04 11.50 8.23
N ASP A 290 21.03 11.91 6.95
CA ASP A 290 22.27 12.16 6.20
C ASP A 290 22.97 13.49 6.51
N LEU A 291 24.27 13.55 6.23
CA LEU A 291 25.15 14.70 6.41
C LEU A 291 25.11 15.72 5.26
N ASP A 292 24.92 15.27 4.02
CA ASP A 292 24.86 16.11 2.80
C ASP A 292 24.09 15.31 1.71
N PRO A 293 22.72 15.26 1.75
CA PRO A 293 21.83 14.44 0.87
C PRO A 293 21.91 14.65 -0.66
N TYR A 294 23.05 15.15 -1.17
CA TYR A 294 23.29 15.49 -2.57
C TYR A 294 24.74 15.13 -3.00
N ASP A 295 25.46 14.29 -2.25
CA ASP A 295 26.80 13.76 -2.53
C ASP A 295 26.93 12.36 -1.85
N PRO A 296 26.60 11.22 -2.53
CA PRO A 296 26.56 9.84 -2.00
C PRO A 296 27.96 9.25 -1.80
N CYS A 297 28.87 10.13 -1.45
CA CYS A 297 30.24 9.93 -1.07
C CYS A 297 30.43 10.17 0.45
N VAL A 298 29.40 10.70 1.13
CA VAL A 298 29.23 10.71 2.58
C VAL A 298 28.00 9.87 2.95
N SER A 299 27.71 9.78 4.23
CA SER A 299 26.58 9.07 4.84
C SER A 299 26.29 9.81 6.18
N ALA A 300 25.41 9.29 7.02
CA ALA A 300 25.05 9.80 8.35
C ALA A 300 26.22 10.34 9.24
N ASP A 301 25.89 11.28 10.13
CA ASP A 301 26.76 11.99 11.10
C ASP A 301 26.19 11.84 12.52
N THR A 302 26.26 10.63 13.09
CA THR A 302 25.43 10.20 14.24
C THR A 302 25.61 11.05 15.52
N ASP A 303 26.81 11.59 15.81
CA ASP A 303 27.06 12.50 16.95
C ASP A 303 26.87 14.01 16.62
N GLY A 304 26.90 14.39 15.34
CA GLY A 304 26.78 15.78 14.88
C GLY A 304 28.07 16.64 14.95
N ASP A 305 29.29 16.08 15.00
CA ASP A 305 30.56 16.83 14.83
C ASP A 305 30.68 17.45 13.43
N GLY A 306 30.05 16.83 12.42
CA GLY A 306 30.17 17.15 11.00
C GLY A 306 31.26 16.33 10.31
N SER A 307 31.29 15.02 10.60
CA SER A 307 32.26 14.05 10.09
C SER A 307 31.57 12.68 10.00
N PRO A 308 31.32 12.15 8.78
CA PRO A 308 30.38 11.04 8.60
C PRO A 308 30.92 9.72 9.14
N ASP A 309 30.02 8.90 9.67
CA ASP A 309 30.25 7.58 10.24
C ASP A 309 31.03 6.69 9.24
N TRP A 310 30.64 6.73 7.96
CA TRP A 310 31.36 6.06 6.89
C TRP A 310 31.46 6.89 5.60
N VAL A 311 32.21 6.37 4.62
CA VAL A 311 32.56 7.09 3.38
C VAL A 311 32.59 6.10 2.21
N MET A 312 31.59 6.19 1.35
CA MET A 312 31.49 5.46 0.08
C MET A 312 32.77 5.60 -0.79
N SER A 313 33.10 4.56 -1.57
CA SER A 313 34.25 4.64 -2.49
C SER A 313 34.13 3.78 -3.75
N GLY A 314 34.02 4.44 -4.90
CA GLY A 314 33.87 3.75 -6.17
C GLY A 314 33.34 4.66 -7.26
N THR A 315 32.35 4.13 -7.96
CA THR A 315 31.52 4.88 -8.89
C THR A 315 30.09 4.47 -8.58
N ILE A 316 29.28 5.44 -8.17
CA ILE A 316 27.85 5.29 -7.86
C ILE A 316 27.07 5.81 -9.08
N ASP A 317 25.83 5.40 -9.19
CA ASP A 317 24.98 5.46 -10.37
C ASP A 317 23.57 5.58 -9.77
N MET A 318 23.25 6.78 -9.27
CA MET A 318 22.25 7.05 -8.21
C MET A 318 20.90 6.47 -8.67
N SER A 319 20.38 7.04 -9.77
CA SER A 319 19.30 6.57 -10.66
C SER A 319 19.03 5.07 -10.88
N GLY A 320 19.96 4.16 -10.55
CA GLY A 320 19.91 2.72 -10.86
C GLY A 320 19.99 2.35 -12.36
N LEU A 321 19.61 3.26 -13.25
CA LEU A 321 19.34 3.07 -14.68
C LEU A 321 20.58 3.20 -15.58
N GLY A 322 21.71 3.68 -15.06
CA GLY A 322 22.98 3.78 -15.80
C GLY A 322 23.16 5.09 -16.58
N LEU A 323 22.61 6.19 -16.08
CA LEU A 323 22.53 7.48 -16.76
C LEU A 323 23.86 8.26 -16.68
N GLU A 324 24.45 8.69 -17.82
CA GLU A 324 25.77 9.36 -17.84
C GLU A 324 25.81 10.75 -17.14
N GLU A 325 24.69 11.27 -16.65
CA GLU A 325 24.57 12.54 -15.89
C GLU A 325 24.72 12.29 -14.37
N PHE A 326 23.98 11.31 -13.82
CA PHE A 326 23.83 10.95 -12.40
C PHE A 326 24.92 9.99 -11.84
N ILE A 327 26.08 9.89 -12.51
CA ILE A 327 27.17 8.98 -12.13
C ILE A 327 28.29 9.70 -11.35
N VAL A 328 28.41 9.40 -10.06
CA VAL A 328 29.36 10.01 -9.10
C VAL A 328 30.65 9.17 -8.96
N ASP A 329 31.83 9.81 -8.83
CA ASP A 329 33.18 9.16 -8.74
C ASP A 329 33.81 9.42 -7.36
N CYS A 330 33.29 8.77 -6.31
CA CYS A 330 33.64 9.01 -4.90
C CYS A 330 35.12 8.77 -4.56
N ASP A 331 35.86 9.87 -4.38
CA ASP A 331 37.24 9.88 -3.87
C ASP A 331 37.24 10.05 -2.34
N ALA A 332 37.13 8.92 -1.63
CA ALA A 332 37.34 8.74 -0.17
C ALA A 332 38.75 9.14 0.34
N SER A 333 39.41 10.11 -0.30
CA SER A 333 40.49 10.90 0.24
C SER A 333 40.19 12.41 0.33
N MET A 334 38.92 12.80 0.09
CA MET A 334 38.38 14.12 0.40
C MET A 334 37.81 14.19 1.82
N TRP A 335 36.97 13.23 2.19
CA TRP A 335 36.31 13.07 3.49
C TRP A 335 37.19 12.32 4.51
N MET A 336 36.69 12.19 5.74
CA MET A 336 37.25 11.34 6.80
C MET A 336 36.08 10.77 7.63
N GLU A 337 35.77 9.48 7.40
CA GLU A 337 35.29 8.50 8.38
C GLU A 337 35.66 8.93 9.82
N ASP A 338 34.67 9.16 10.69
CA ASP A 338 34.93 9.26 12.14
C ASP A 338 35.08 7.87 12.77
N TRP A 339 35.60 7.85 14.00
CA TRP A 339 35.99 6.64 14.75
C TRP A 339 35.51 6.75 16.23
N ASP A 340 34.32 7.30 16.46
CA ASP A 340 33.75 7.71 17.77
C ASP A 340 32.24 8.05 17.57
N ASP A 341 31.55 7.27 16.71
CA ASP A 341 30.36 7.67 15.93
C ASP A 341 29.15 8.16 16.74
N ASP A 342 29.02 7.77 18.02
CA ASP A 342 27.96 8.21 18.94
C ASP A 342 28.38 9.35 19.91
N GLY A 343 29.65 9.77 19.85
CA GLY A 343 30.23 10.85 20.65
C GLY A 343 30.48 10.55 22.14
N ASP A 344 30.32 9.31 22.63
CA ASP A 344 30.59 8.97 24.03
C ASP A 344 32.08 9.15 24.41
N GLY A 345 32.99 8.85 23.46
CA GLY A 345 34.44 8.93 23.62
C GLY A 345 35.21 7.59 23.66
N TRP A 346 34.61 6.47 23.26
CA TRP A 346 35.28 5.17 23.06
C TRP A 346 35.88 5.00 21.66
N ALA A 347 35.18 4.32 20.72
CA ALA A 347 35.47 4.06 19.30
C ALA A 347 34.96 2.67 18.86
N ASP A 348 34.07 2.60 17.87
CA ASP A 348 33.69 1.48 16.98
C ASP A 348 34.60 0.22 16.97
N GLU A 349 35.90 0.29 16.58
CA GLU A 349 36.82 -0.89 16.57
C GLU A 349 36.97 -1.51 17.97
N LEU A 350 36.83 -0.73 19.05
CA LEU A 350 36.82 -1.22 20.42
C LEU A 350 35.44 -1.75 20.83
N GLU A 351 34.37 -1.07 20.44
CA GLU A 351 33.00 -1.27 20.95
C GLU A 351 32.40 -2.56 20.40
N MET A 352 32.58 -2.81 19.11
CA MET A 352 32.39 -4.12 18.46
C MET A 352 33.14 -5.28 19.15
N ILE A 353 34.23 -5.01 19.87
CA ILE A 353 35.01 -6.01 20.63
C ILE A 353 34.56 -6.09 22.10
N CYS A 354 34.04 -4.99 22.65
CA CYS A 354 33.50 -4.89 24.01
C CYS A 354 32.10 -5.51 24.12
N GLY A 355 31.29 -5.41 23.06
CA GLY A 355 29.90 -5.87 23.01
C GLY A 355 28.91 -4.83 23.53
N SER A 356 29.24 -3.54 23.37
CA SER A 356 28.27 -2.44 23.28
C SER A 356 27.80 -2.28 21.83
N ASP A 357 26.77 -1.47 21.63
CA ASP A 357 26.58 -0.78 20.36
C ASP A 357 27.71 0.24 20.10
N TRP A 358 27.73 0.84 18.91
CA TRP A 358 28.60 1.97 18.55
C TRP A 358 27.83 3.14 17.92
N LEU A 359 26.49 3.06 17.86
CA LEU A 359 25.57 4.12 17.44
C LEU A 359 24.65 4.61 18.59
N ASP A 360 24.79 4.08 19.82
CA ASP A 360 24.07 4.55 21.01
C ASP A 360 25.03 4.95 22.14
N GLY A 361 25.27 6.26 22.25
CA GLY A 361 26.10 6.89 23.28
C GLY A 361 25.56 6.74 24.73
N MET A 362 24.52 5.94 24.94
CA MET A 362 24.03 5.49 26.23
C MET A 362 24.43 4.05 26.59
N ASP A 363 24.78 3.16 25.64
CA ASP A 363 25.29 1.79 25.86
C ASP A 363 26.82 1.68 25.86
N TYR A 364 27.49 2.64 26.49
CA TYR A 364 28.95 2.67 26.52
C TYR A 364 29.63 1.41 27.13
N PRO A 365 30.82 0.99 26.62
CA PRO A 365 31.59 -0.13 27.12
C PRO A 365 31.80 -0.14 28.63
N TYR A 366 31.35 -1.23 29.27
CA TYR A 366 31.51 -1.40 30.71
C TYR A 366 33.00 -1.56 31.10
N ASP A 367 33.60 -0.48 31.60
CA ASP A 367 34.92 -0.43 32.26
C ASP A 367 34.74 -0.42 33.79
N GLY A 368 35.01 -1.56 34.41
CA GLY A 368 34.81 -1.79 35.84
C GLY A 368 35.79 -1.08 36.79
N ASP A 369 36.94 -0.59 36.31
CA ASP A 369 37.99 0.01 37.16
C ASP A 369 38.48 1.42 36.72
N GLY A 370 38.24 1.82 35.47
CA GLY A 370 38.54 3.12 34.88
C GLY A 370 39.90 3.22 34.16
N ASP A 371 40.45 2.10 33.65
CA ASP A 371 41.71 2.03 32.89
C ASP A 371 41.58 2.51 31.42
N TRP A 372 40.37 2.55 30.87
CA TRP A 372 40.05 2.68 29.42
C TRP A 372 40.38 1.41 28.62
N ILE A 373 40.03 0.26 29.20
CA ILE A 373 39.91 -1.04 28.53
C ILE A 373 38.67 -1.73 29.13
N CYS A 374 37.65 -1.97 28.32
CA CYS A 374 36.40 -2.60 28.77
C CYS A 374 36.60 -4.02 29.34
N ASP A 375 35.71 -4.46 30.23
CA ASP A 375 35.78 -5.73 30.96
C ASP A 375 35.96 -6.98 30.07
N ALA A 376 35.48 -6.93 28.81
CA ALA A 376 35.60 -8.01 27.83
C ALA A 376 37.02 -8.14 27.23
N MET A 377 37.72 -7.03 27.05
CA MET A 377 39.11 -6.97 26.56
C MET A 377 40.14 -7.04 27.68
N ASP A 378 39.78 -6.51 28.86
CA ASP A 378 40.67 -6.43 30.00
C ASP A 378 40.99 -7.82 30.60
N HIS A 379 42.18 -7.88 31.18
CA HIS A 379 42.74 -9.05 31.79
C HIS A 379 43.00 -8.90 33.29
N ASP A 380 42.70 -7.79 33.97
CA ASP A 380 43.15 -7.39 35.32
C ASP A 380 42.13 -6.45 36.07
N LEU A 381 40.84 -6.84 36.12
CA LEU A 381 39.58 -6.08 36.41
C LEU A 381 39.45 -5.23 37.72
N ASP A 382 40.53 -4.91 38.43
CA ASP A 382 40.50 -4.03 39.62
C ASP A 382 41.79 -3.20 39.88
N ASP A 383 42.69 -3.05 38.90
CA ASP A 383 44.06 -2.51 38.97
C ASP A 383 44.86 -2.98 40.23
N ASP A 384 44.65 -4.22 40.73
CA ASP A 384 45.62 -4.85 41.65
C ASP A 384 46.95 -5.14 40.93
N GLY A 385 46.87 -5.45 39.62
CA GLY A 385 47.97 -5.87 38.77
C GLY A 385 48.22 -7.39 38.82
N HIS A 386 47.16 -8.16 39.01
CA HIS A 386 47.07 -9.62 39.08
C HIS A 386 45.94 -10.18 38.20
N MET A 387 46.23 -10.27 36.90
CA MET A 387 45.35 -10.82 35.88
C MET A 387 44.26 -11.84 36.31
N ASN A 388 43.02 -11.54 35.89
CA ASN A 388 41.77 -12.30 35.96
C ASN A 388 41.97 -13.84 35.97
N PRO A 389 41.22 -14.58 36.82
CA PRO A 389 41.44 -16.02 37.04
C PRO A 389 40.94 -16.92 35.90
N LEU A 390 41.62 -16.87 34.75
CA LEU A 390 41.54 -17.81 33.62
C LEU A 390 41.36 -19.27 34.08
N GLU A 391 40.34 -19.94 33.54
CA GLU A 391 39.73 -21.21 34.01
C GLU A 391 40.67 -22.35 34.50
N ASP A 392 41.25 -22.26 35.70
CA ASP A 392 41.63 -23.44 36.49
C ASP A 392 41.72 -23.15 38.01
N CYS A 393 40.58 -22.85 38.63
CA CYS A 393 40.43 -22.88 40.10
C CYS A 393 40.61 -24.29 40.72
N SER A 394 41.18 -25.27 40.01
CA SER A 394 41.27 -26.66 40.43
C SER A 394 42.66 -27.19 40.82
N LEU A 395 43.70 -26.35 41.03
CA LEU A 395 44.96 -26.82 41.65
C LEU A 395 45.90 -25.73 42.29
N LEU A 396 45.85 -25.54 43.63
CA LEU A 396 46.93 -25.97 44.56
C LEU A 396 46.79 -25.55 46.05
N TYR A 397 46.88 -26.54 46.94
CA TYR A 397 47.21 -26.36 48.36
C TYR A 397 48.75 -26.20 48.56
N GLU A 398 49.29 -24.97 48.63
CA GLU A 398 50.53 -24.64 49.40
C GLU A 398 50.42 -23.26 50.08
N GLU A 399 51.31 -22.95 51.04
CA GLU A 399 51.09 -21.93 52.08
C GLU A 399 51.40 -20.48 51.62
N GLY A 400 50.34 -19.70 51.33
CA GLY A 400 50.31 -18.23 51.26
C GLY A 400 48.94 -17.73 51.75
N GLU A 401 48.86 -16.52 52.34
CA GLU A 401 47.58 -15.95 52.85
C GLU A 401 46.96 -14.96 51.85
N ASP A 402 47.59 -14.73 50.71
CA ASP A 402 47.26 -13.66 49.76
C ASP A 402 46.36 -14.16 48.60
N ALA A 403 46.74 -15.25 47.90
CA ALA A 403 46.00 -15.84 46.77
C ALA A 403 44.74 -16.68 47.15
N VAL A 404 44.01 -16.20 48.17
CA VAL A 404 42.66 -16.65 48.58
C VAL A 404 41.81 -15.44 48.97
N VAL A 405 42.33 -14.21 48.83
CA VAL A 405 41.62 -12.95 49.09
C VAL A 405 40.96 -12.50 47.80
N ASP A 406 41.76 -12.15 46.77
CA ASP A 406 41.67 -12.56 45.35
C ASP A 406 40.26 -13.09 44.95
N CYS A 407 40.15 -14.38 44.63
CA CYS A 407 38.93 -15.16 44.36
C CYS A 407 37.84 -15.22 45.49
N ILE A 408 37.79 -14.23 46.38
CA ILE A 408 36.71 -13.94 47.34
C ILE A 408 36.26 -12.46 47.27
N ALA A 409 37.08 -11.54 46.72
CA ALA A 409 36.70 -10.15 46.47
C ALA A 409 35.75 -10.04 45.26
N ASP A 410 36.16 -10.60 44.13
CA ASP A 410 35.57 -10.58 42.77
C ASP A 410 34.23 -11.34 42.63
N GLY A 411 33.43 -11.41 43.71
CA GLY A 411 32.13 -12.11 43.67
C GLY A 411 31.13 -11.78 44.77
N PHE A 412 31.42 -10.90 45.74
CA PHE A 412 30.42 -10.55 46.78
C PHE A 412 30.56 -9.13 47.35
N ARG A 413 29.70 -8.20 46.89
CA ARG A 413 29.35 -6.97 47.63
C ARG A 413 28.57 -7.32 48.92
N SER A 414 29.26 -7.80 49.95
CA SER A 414 28.66 -8.22 51.24
C SER A 414 28.74 -7.12 52.32
N VAL A 415 27.60 -6.82 52.95
CA VAL A 415 27.45 -5.67 53.86
C VAL A 415 27.75 -6.05 55.33
N ASP A 416 28.64 -5.30 55.99
CA ASP A 416 28.89 -5.39 57.44
C ASP A 416 27.73 -4.75 58.25
N ALA A 417 26.71 -5.58 58.50
CA ALA A 417 25.43 -5.17 59.07
C ALA A 417 25.45 -4.72 60.55
N ASP A 418 26.56 -4.83 61.29
CA ASP A 418 26.73 -4.13 62.58
C ASP A 418 27.99 -3.22 62.67
N SER A 419 28.78 -3.17 61.59
CA SER A 419 29.88 -2.22 61.35
C SER A 419 31.02 -2.31 62.37
N ASP A 420 31.30 -3.53 62.81
CA ASP A 420 32.36 -3.92 63.77
C ASP A 420 33.70 -4.24 63.06
N GLY A 421 33.65 -4.67 61.79
CA GLY A 421 34.80 -4.86 60.90
C GLY A 421 35.39 -6.28 60.81
N ASP A 422 34.78 -7.29 61.45
CA ASP A 422 35.13 -8.71 61.33
C ASP A 422 33.86 -9.54 60.96
N ILE A 423 33.63 -9.90 59.69
CA ILE A 423 32.48 -10.76 59.30
C ILE A 423 32.56 -12.11 60.03
N THR A 424 31.53 -12.47 60.80
CA THR A 424 31.52 -13.73 61.55
C THR A 424 30.67 -14.82 60.90
N TYR A 425 30.91 -16.06 61.34
CA TYR A 425 30.15 -17.25 60.94
C TYR A 425 28.68 -17.27 61.43
N MET A 426 28.15 -16.15 61.94
CA MET A 426 26.73 -15.96 62.23
C MET A 426 26.07 -14.99 61.24
N GLU A 427 26.74 -13.93 60.81
CA GLU A 427 26.28 -13.08 59.70
C GLU A 427 26.24 -13.92 58.42
N LEU A 428 27.30 -14.70 58.16
CA LEU A 428 27.43 -15.63 57.02
C LEU A 428 26.42 -16.80 57.00
N ILE A 429 25.46 -16.84 57.93
CA ILE A 429 24.37 -17.83 57.99
C ILE A 429 22.99 -17.14 58.10
N HIS A 430 22.93 -15.84 58.37
CA HIS A 430 21.66 -15.12 58.54
C HIS A 430 20.97 -14.79 57.21
N ALA A 431 21.72 -14.61 56.12
CA ALA A 431 21.16 -14.43 54.77
C ALA A 431 20.43 -15.69 54.24
N PHE A 432 20.83 -16.89 54.67
CA PHE A 432 20.45 -18.15 54.03
C PHE A 432 19.07 -18.72 54.45
N TYR A 433 18.16 -17.91 55.02
CA TYR A 433 16.92 -18.45 55.62
C TYR A 433 15.69 -17.52 55.67
N PHE A 434 15.69 -16.35 55.01
CA PHE A 434 14.58 -15.37 55.11
C PHE A 434 14.21 -14.59 53.83
N GLN A 435 14.63 -15.05 52.64
CA GLN A 435 14.06 -14.62 51.35
C GLN A 435 13.19 -15.77 50.79
N ASN A 436 11.93 -15.84 51.23
CA ASN A 436 10.86 -16.73 50.74
C ASN A 436 9.55 -16.32 51.47
N ASP A 437 8.40 -16.43 50.80
CA ASP A 437 7.03 -16.15 51.31
C ASP A 437 6.63 -14.65 51.50
N TRP A 438 6.51 -13.93 50.37
CA TRP A 438 5.25 -13.35 49.80
C TRP A 438 4.52 -12.09 50.35
N SER A 439 3.78 -11.50 49.38
CA SER A 439 2.58 -10.62 49.40
C SER A 439 2.69 -9.14 49.79
N GLU A 440 1.65 -8.41 49.37
CA GLU A 440 1.31 -6.98 49.60
C GLU A 440 1.89 -5.99 48.57
N ASP A 441 1.08 -5.35 47.69
CA ASP A 441 -0.20 -5.70 46.99
C ASP A 441 -0.52 -4.56 45.97
N GLU A 442 -1.46 -4.83 45.04
CA GLU A 442 -2.48 -3.94 44.42
C GLU A 442 -2.21 -2.43 44.19
N ASP A 443 -2.44 -1.98 42.96
CA ASP A 443 -2.74 -0.59 42.58
C ASP A 443 -4.03 -0.09 43.27
N ASP A 444 -4.07 1.17 43.71
CA ASP A 444 -5.26 1.73 44.40
C ASP A 444 -5.24 3.28 44.35
N ASP A 445 -5.57 3.86 43.19
CA ASP A 445 -5.72 5.31 43.02
C ASP A 445 -6.91 5.85 43.83
N TRP A 446 -6.63 6.73 44.79
CA TRP A 446 -7.65 7.45 45.56
C TRP A 446 -7.27 8.91 45.82
N ASP A 447 -8.10 9.79 45.25
CA ASP A 447 -8.19 11.22 45.51
C ASP A 447 -8.71 11.54 46.94
N ASP A 448 -9.05 12.81 47.22
CA ASP A 448 -9.62 13.40 48.45
C ASP A 448 -8.63 13.72 49.61
N ASP A 449 -8.02 14.90 49.48
CA ASP A 449 -8.22 16.05 50.39
C ASP A 449 -7.45 16.20 51.76
N TRP A 450 -6.81 17.38 51.88
CA TRP A 450 -6.66 18.27 53.06
C TRP A 450 -5.48 18.27 54.06
N ASP A 451 -5.07 19.54 54.29
CA ASP A 451 -4.67 20.21 55.54
C ASP A 451 -3.21 20.13 56.09
N ASP A 452 -2.64 21.35 56.17
CA ASP A 452 -1.92 21.96 57.30
C ASP A 452 -0.38 21.81 57.46
N ASP A 453 0.29 22.95 57.16
CA ASP A 453 1.19 23.70 58.05
C ASP A 453 2.55 23.07 58.51
N TRP A 454 3.68 23.47 57.91
CA TRP A 454 4.41 24.74 58.22
C TRP A 454 5.93 24.79 57.91
N ASP A 455 6.35 25.99 57.46
CA ASP A 455 7.53 26.80 57.88
C ASP A 455 8.80 26.11 58.45
N ASP A 456 9.98 26.42 57.88
CA ASP A 456 10.71 27.69 58.15
C ASP A 456 12.06 27.77 57.38
N GLU A 457 12.55 29.00 57.15
CA GLU A 457 13.77 29.41 56.42
C GLU A 457 15.04 28.54 56.70
N SER A 458 16.01 28.35 55.78
CA SER A 458 16.96 29.44 55.42
C SER A 458 18.14 29.04 54.48
N GLY A 459 18.00 29.31 53.18
CA GLY A 459 18.86 30.26 52.43
C GLY A 459 20.29 29.93 51.94
N ASN A 460 20.47 30.15 50.62
CA ASN A 460 21.30 31.23 50.03
C ASN A 460 22.64 30.84 49.32
N ASP A 461 22.77 31.29 48.06
CA ASP A 461 23.91 31.21 47.10
C ASP A 461 24.19 29.81 46.51
N THR A 462 24.41 29.59 45.19
CA THR A 462 24.34 30.47 43.98
C THR A 462 24.48 29.61 42.71
N ASP A 463 23.85 30.08 41.62
CA ASP A 463 24.19 29.92 40.19
C ASP A 463 24.17 28.50 39.56
N ASP A 464 23.32 28.36 38.53
CA ASP A 464 23.37 27.57 37.28
C ASP A 464 23.92 26.12 37.26
N GLU A 465 23.03 25.14 37.06
CA GLU A 465 23.16 24.03 36.09
C GLU A 465 21.79 23.30 35.97
N VAL A 466 21.53 22.62 34.83
CA VAL A 466 20.22 22.04 34.46
C VAL A 466 20.16 20.56 34.87
N GLY A 467 18.99 20.09 35.31
CA GLY A 467 18.59 18.67 35.23
C GLY A 467 17.25 18.60 34.47
N THR A 468 16.95 17.66 33.57
CA THR A 468 17.17 16.18 33.52
C THR A 468 16.29 15.37 34.47
N MET A 469 15.89 14.17 34.01
CA MET A 469 15.03 13.12 34.62
C MET A 469 13.50 13.31 34.46
N SER A 470 12.69 12.29 34.05
CA SER A 470 13.01 10.87 33.73
C SER A 470 11.85 10.06 33.09
N HIS A 471 12.18 9.06 32.26
CA HIS A 471 11.46 7.80 31.93
C HIS A 471 10.18 7.86 31.07
N ASP A 472 9.87 6.85 30.24
CA ASP A 472 10.59 5.60 29.79
C ASP A 472 10.73 5.63 28.22
N GLY A 473 11.05 4.65 27.35
CA GLY A 473 11.22 3.17 27.33
C GLY A 473 10.03 2.48 26.59
N THR A 474 10.16 1.59 25.57
CA THR A 474 11.21 0.64 25.07
C THR A 474 10.96 0.30 23.56
N ASN A 475 11.90 0.12 22.60
CA ASN A 475 13.04 -0.82 22.39
C ASN A 475 12.76 -2.01 21.41
N ASP A 476 13.69 -2.32 20.48
CA ASP A 476 13.89 -3.53 19.61
C ASP A 476 13.06 -3.80 18.31
N THR A 477 13.42 -3.10 17.23
CA THR A 477 13.86 -3.53 15.86
C THR A 477 13.63 -4.94 15.20
N HIS A 478 13.58 -4.88 13.84
CA HIS A 478 14.14 -5.77 12.78
C HIS A 478 13.34 -6.93 12.10
N ASP A 479 12.98 -6.66 10.83
CA ASP A 479 13.31 -7.36 9.56
C ASP A 479 12.60 -8.63 9.01
N ASP A 480 12.02 -8.43 7.82
CA ASP A 480 12.19 -9.17 6.53
C ASP A 480 11.24 -10.32 6.05
N MET A 481 10.58 -10.00 4.93
CA MET A 481 10.31 -10.80 3.70
C MET A 481 9.06 -11.72 3.55
N ASP A 482 8.05 -11.16 2.85
CA ASP A 482 7.43 -11.61 1.57
C ASP A 482 6.35 -12.74 1.46
N ASP A 483 5.59 -12.64 0.35
CA ASP A 483 4.66 -13.58 -0.34
C ASP A 483 3.19 -13.78 0.14
N ALA A 484 2.32 -12.86 -0.34
CA ALA A 484 1.14 -13.11 -1.22
C ALA A 484 -0.18 -13.79 -0.76
N ASN A 485 -1.26 -12.98 -0.82
CA ASN A 485 -2.63 -13.17 -1.38
C ASN A 485 -3.54 -14.39 -1.12
N GLY A 486 -4.84 -14.10 -0.88
CA GLY A 486 -5.94 -14.80 -1.59
C GLY A 486 -7.25 -15.23 -0.86
N THR A 487 -8.22 -14.32 -0.69
CA THR A 487 -9.71 -14.57 -0.70
C THR A 487 -10.36 -15.37 0.48
N ASP A 488 -11.67 -15.31 0.82
CA ASP A 488 -12.87 -14.68 0.22
C ASP A 488 -14.09 -14.49 1.20
N ASP A 489 -15.03 -13.61 0.83
CA ASP A 489 -16.52 -13.64 0.97
C ASP A 489 -17.29 -13.50 2.36
N ASP A 490 -17.91 -12.32 2.54
CA ASP A 490 -19.39 -12.08 2.68
C ASP A 490 -20.17 -11.94 4.04
N MET A 491 -20.51 -10.66 4.37
CA MET A 491 -21.84 -10.09 4.75
C MET A 491 -22.58 -10.21 6.13
N ASP A 492 -23.20 -9.05 6.48
CA ASP A 492 -24.57 -8.80 7.05
C ASP A 492 -24.86 -8.59 8.58
N ASP A 493 -24.84 -7.30 8.98
CA ASP A 493 -25.96 -6.52 9.61
C ASP A 493 -26.27 -6.53 11.15
N ALA A 494 -26.36 -5.29 11.68
CA ALA A 494 -27.24 -4.77 12.76
C ALA A 494 -26.93 -4.86 14.29
N ASN A 495 -26.34 -3.76 14.80
CA ASN A 495 -26.92 -2.85 15.84
C ASN A 495 -27.32 -3.39 17.25
N GLY A 496 -26.54 -3.04 18.30
CA GLY A 496 -27.06 -2.17 19.39
C GLY A 496 -26.94 -2.53 20.90
N THR A 497 -26.19 -1.69 21.64
CA THR A 497 -26.44 -1.08 22.99
C THR A 497 -26.33 -1.85 24.34
N ASP A 498 -25.87 -1.10 25.36
CA ASP A 498 -26.04 -1.18 26.84
C ASP A 498 -25.10 -2.06 27.72
N ASP A 499 -24.13 -1.39 28.37
CA ASP A 499 -23.69 -1.42 29.79
C ASP A 499 -23.08 -2.66 30.54
N ASP A 500 -21.99 -2.37 31.29
CA ASP A 500 -21.53 -2.89 32.62
C ASP A 500 -20.79 -4.26 32.81
N MET A 501 -19.45 -4.16 32.99
CA MET A 501 -18.64 -4.56 34.20
C MET A 501 -18.07 -6.00 34.50
N ASP A 502 -16.77 -5.97 34.87
CA ASP A 502 -16.00 -6.71 35.93
C ASP A 502 -15.32 -8.11 35.72
N ASP A 503 -13.97 -8.08 35.84
CA ASP A 503 -13.04 -8.95 36.62
C ASP A 503 -12.56 -10.39 36.19
N ALA A 504 -11.31 -10.42 35.69
CA ALA A 504 -10.08 -10.89 36.40
C ALA A 504 -9.44 -12.31 36.19
N ASN A 505 -8.10 -12.25 35.97
CA ASN A 505 -7.00 -13.21 36.21
C ASN A 505 -6.82 -14.50 35.36
N GLY A 506 -5.71 -14.55 34.60
CA GLY A 506 -5.17 -15.73 33.90
C GLY A 506 -3.94 -16.38 34.57
N THR A 507 -3.17 -17.18 33.80
CA THR A 507 -1.84 -17.74 34.15
C THR A 507 -1.03 -18.12 32.91
N ASP A 508 0.27 -17.79 32.91
CA ASP A 508 1.32 -18.22 31.97
C ASP A 508 1.75 -19.71 32.20
N ASP A 509 2.30 -20.36 31.16
CA ASP A 509 3.17 -21.57 31.20
C ASP A 509 3.68 -21.90 29.74
N ASP A 510 4.87 -21.43 29.35
CA ASP A 510 5.59 -21.74 28.09
C ASP A 510 5.95 -23.25 27.84
N TRP A 511 6.40 -23.60 26.60
CA TRP A 511 7.54 -24.50 26.19
C TRP A 511 7.30 -25.53 25.04
N ASP A 512 8.21 -25.48 24.04
CA ASP A 512 8.72 -26.53 23.10
C ASP A 512 7.83 -27.23 22.02
N ASP A 513 8.31 -27.21 20.76
CA ASP A 513 7.80 -27.92 19.56
C ASP A 513 8.16 -29.42 19.41
N ASP A 514 7.38 -30.17 18.59
CA ASP A 514 7.76 -31.52 18.07
C ASP A 514 6.97 -31.91 16.77
N MET A 515 7.65 -32.32 15.68
CA MET A 515 7.09 -32.49 14.30
C MET A 515 6.74 -33.95 13.88
N VAL A 516 5.85 -34.21 12.88
CA VAL A 516 5.47 -35.60 12.47
C VAL A 516 4.95 -35.85 11.01
N CYS A 517 5.17 -37.08 10.47
CA CYS A 517 4.75 -37.55 9.11
C CYS A 517 3.29 -38.14 9.04
N TYR A 518 2.55 -38.04 7.91
CA TYR A 518 1.14 -38.52 7.71
C TYR A 518 0.81 -39.18 6.33
N ASN A 519 -0.27 -40.00 6.23
CA ASN A 519 -1.14 -40.21 5.03
C ASN A 519 -2.54 -40.88 5.29
N MET A 520 -3.32 -41.18 4.23
CA MET A 520 -4.80 -41.33 4.12
C MET A 520 -5.35 -42.80 4.00
N TRP A 521 -6.65 -43.22 3.97
CA TRP A 521 -8.03 -42.76 4.32
C TRP A 521 -9.05 -43.93 4.15
N THR A 522 -10.31 -43.88 4.68
CA THR A 522 -11.40 -44.89 4.42
C THR A 522 -12.88 -44.39 4.56
N HIS A 523 -13.86 -44.95 3.80
CA HIS A 523 -15.27 -44.51 3.71
C HIS A 523 -16.32 -45.23 4.61
N THR A 524 -17.46 -44.56 4.89
CA THR A 524 -18.67 -45.13 5.53
C THR A 524 -20.01 -44.52 5.04
N VAL A 525 -21.09 -45.32 5.00
CA VAL A 525 -22.49 -44.89 4.75
C VAL A 525 -23.38 -44.98 6.00
N ASN A 526 -24.31 -44.04 6.20
CA ASN A 526 -25.44 -44.15 7.14
C ASN A 526 -26.79 -44.25 6.39
N ASN A 527 -27.89 -44.55 7.08
CA ASN A 527 -29.20 -44.79 6.43
C ASN A 527 -30.31 -43.90 7.03
N ASP A 528 -29.97 -42.66 7.35
CA ASP A 528 -30.83 -41.69 8.01
C ASP A 528 -31.70 -40.93 6.98
N SER A 529 -32.12 -39.68 7.23
CA SER A 529 -32.98 -38.94 6.32
C SER A 529 -32.38 -37.63 5.80
N GLU A 530 -32.88 -37.16 4.65
CA GLU A 530 -32.42 -35.97 3.91
C GLU A 530 -32.19 -34.72 4.76
N SER A 531 -32.97 -34.53 5.83
CA SER A 531 -32.85 -33.40 6.78
C SER A 531 -31.91 -33.64 7.96
N GLU A 532 -31.13 -34.72 7.94
CA GLU A 532 -30.22 -35.15 9.03
C GLU A 532 -28.77 -35.36 8.53
N CYS A 533 -28.48 -35.07 7.25
CA CYS A 533 -27.15 -35.14 6.64
C CYS A 533 -26.35 -33.83 6.77
N SER A 534 -26.40 -33.15 7.92
CA SER A 534 -25.67 -31.89 8.12
C SER A 534 -24.17 -32.08 7.89
N GLY A 535 -23.62 -31.44 6.85
CA GLY A 535 -22.21 -31.51 6.45
C GLY A 535 -21.85 -32.56 5.41
N TYR A 536 -22.76 -33.46 4.97
CA TYR A 536 -22.40 -34.55 4.04
C TYR A 536 -23.44 -34.79 2.93
N GLY A 537 -22.96 -35.19 1.74
CA GLY A 537 -23.79 -35.43 0.56
C GLY A 537 -24.89 -36.48 0.77
N TRP A 538 -26.14 -36.10 0.48
CA TRP A 538 -27.30 -36.99 0.43
C TRP A 538 -27.52 -37.50 -1.00
N TYR A 539 -27.71 -38.81 -1.15
CA TYR A 539 -27.91 -39.44 -2.45
C TYR A 539 -29.21 -40.27 -2.48
N GLU A 540 -30.14 -39.98 -3.39
CA GLU A 540 -31.34 -40.82 -3.62
C GLU A 540 -31.10 -41.89 -4.69
N ASN A 541 -31.24 -43.17 -4.31
CA ASN A 541 -31.22 -44.34 -5.20
C ASN A 541 -29.92 -44.50 -6.03
N ALA A 542 -28.79 -44.05 -5.47
CA ALA A 542 -27.46 -44.17 -6.07
C ALA A 542 -26.84 -45.57 -5.84
N SER A 543 -25.61 -45.78 -6.34
CA SER A 543 -24.91 -47.06 -6.27
C SER A 543 -23.39 -46.86 -6.21
N PHE A 544 -22.79 -47.13 -5.06
CA PHE A 544 -21.35 -46.96 -4.80
C PHE A 544 -20.78 -48.17 -4.05
N GLY A 545 -19.51 -48.51 -4.26
CA GLY A 545 -18.78 -49.48 -3.42
C GLY A 545 -19.39 -50.89 -3.26
N GLY A 546 -20.24 -51.32 -4.19
CA GLY A 546 -20.98 -52.59 -4.10
C GLY A 546 -22.33 -52.55 -3.37
N VAL A 547 -22.86 -51.36 -3.06
CA VAL A 547 -24.20 -51.17 -2.47
C VAL A 547 -25.15 -50.55 -3.49
N GLU A 548 -26.02 -51.36 -4.11
CA GLU A 548 -26.99 -50.87 -5.11
C GLU A 548 -28.29 -50.33 -4.50
N ASN A 549 -28.81 -49.22 -5.04
CA ASN A 549 -30.08 -48.57 -4.65
C ASN A 549 -30.06 -48.07 -3.19
N PHE A 550 -28.97 -47.41 -2.81
CA PHE A 550 -28.80 -46.75 -1.52
C PHE A 550 -29.54 -45.42 -1.46
N THR A 551 -30.02 -45.05 -0.25
CA THR A 551 -30.54 -43.71 0.07
C THR A 551 -30.13 -43.37 1.51
N GLY A 552 -29.25 -42.37 1.67
CA GLY A 552 -28.54 -42.03 2.91
C GLY A 552 -27.40 -41.01 2.68
N CYS A 553 -26.61 -40.72 3.73
CA CYS A 553 -25.42 -39.85 3.68
C CYS A 553 -24.10 -40.68 3.67
N TYR A 554 -22.95 -40.04 3.41
CA TYR A 554 -21.64 -40.69 3.17
C TYR A 554 -20.43 -39.84 3.63
N ASN A 555 -19.40 -40.41 4.29
CA ASN A 555 -18.17 -39.69 4.71
C ASN A 555 -16.91 -40.58 4.98
N ILE A 556 -15.71 -39.98 5.18
CA ILE A 556 -14.35 -40.52 5.46
C ILE A 556 -13.76 -39.93 6.80
N VAL A 557 -12.52 -40.33 7.22
CA VAL A 557 -11.62 -39.82 8.31
C VAL A 557 -11.56 -40.73 9.58
N SER A 558 -10.45 -40.98 10.34
CA SER A 558 -9.06 -40.44 10.44
C SER A 558 -7.94 -41.54 10.59
N HIS A 559 -6.69 -41.16 10.93
CA HIS A 559 -5.51 -42.03 11.24
C HIS A 559 -4.78 -41.62 12.56
N VAL A 560 -3.61 -42.20 12.91
CA VAL A 560 -2.89 -42.03 14.21
C VAL A 560 -1.37 -41.84 14.04
N VAL A 561 -0.75 -41.06 14.94
CA VAL A 561 0.61 -40.49 14.93
C VAL A 561 1.68 -41.34 15.68
N THR A 562 2.97 -41.24 15.31
CA THR A 562 4.12 -41.89 16.00
C THR A 562 5.45 -41.10 15.92
N THR A 563 6.28 -41.19 16.97
CA THR A 563 7.54 -40.42 17.17
C THR A 563 8.82 -41.23 16.87
N ASP A 564 9.22 -41.37 15.60
CA ASP A 564 10.50 -41.96 15.17
C ASP A 564 11.31 -40.93 14.35
N ASP A 565 12.65 -41.06 14.30
CA ASP A 565 13.57 -40.02 13.79
C ASP A 565 13.84 -40.05 12.25
N ALA A 566 14.36 -38.92 11.74
CA ALA A 566 14.42 -38.58 10.31
C ALA A 566 15.16 -39.59 9.39
N ASP A 567 16.04 -40.44 9.93
CA ASP A 567 16.68 -41.54 9.19
C ASP A 567 15.67 -42.65 8.77
N SER A 568 14.36 -42.49 9.05
CA SER A 568 13.31 -43.50 8.88
C SER A 568 12.09 -43.15 7.99
N CYS A 569 11.69 -41.88 7.75
CA CYS A 569 10.53 -41.52 6.89
C CYS A 569 10.85 -41.65 5.36
N VAL A 570 11.40 -42.78 4.92
CA VAL A 570 11.93 -42.96 3.54
C VAL A 570 10.85 -43.29 2.48
N MET A 571 9.62 -42.75 2.59
CA MET A 571 8.60 -42.80 1.52
C MET A 571 7.42 -41.78 1.64
N TYR A 572 7.37 -40.89 2.64
CA TYR A 572 6.35 -39.81 2.72
C TYR A 572 6.91 -38.53 3.37
N MET A 573 6.18 -37.42 3.20
CA MET A 573 6.63 -36.03 3.35
C MET A 573 6.57 -35.49 4.79
N TRP A 574 7.16 -34.30 4.98
CA TRP A 574 7.33 -33.54 6.23
C TRP A 574 6.75 -32.13 6.05
N VAL A 575 6.00 -31.62 7.03
CA VAL A 575 5.51 -30.23 7.15
C VAL A 575 5.29 -29.93 8.65
N SER A 576 5.46 -28.67 9.07
CA SER A 576 5.13 -28.13 10.41
C SER A 576 3.81 -27.35 10.40
N THR A 577 3.16 -27.15 11.56
CA THR A 577 1.88 -26.41 11.65
C THR A 577 1.79 -25.55 12.92
N SER A 578 1.95 -24.24 12.77
CA SER A 578 1.28 -23.21 13.59
C SER A 578 -0.17 -23.03 13.10
N GLY A 579 -0.91 -22.01 13.57
CA GLY A 579 -2.16 -21.59 12.91
C GLY A 579 -3.44 -22.36 13.29
N GLY A 580 -3.57 -22.81 14.54
CA GLY A 580 -4.88 -22.90 15.19
C GLY A 580 -4.94 -21.80 16.26
N PRO A 581 -6.07 -21.10 16.43
CA PRO A 581 -7.21 -21.79 17.05
C PRO A 581 -8.60 -21.40 16.52
N GLY A 582 -9.50 -22.38 16.55
CA GLY A 582 -10.88 -22.10 16.94
C GLY A 582 -11.05 -22.45 18.41
N ASP A 583 -11.61 -21.54 19.21
CA ASP A 583 -12.65 -21.85 20.20
C ASP A 583 -13.20 -20.55 20.80
N GLY A 584 -14.32 -20.06 20.25
CA GLY A 584 -15.09 -18.99 20.89
C GLY A 584 -15.66 -19.45 22.23
N ASP A 585 -15.73 -18.54 23.21
CA ASP A 585 -16.16 -18.88 24.57
C ASP A 585 -17.65 -19.24 24.64
N GLY A 586 -18.00 -20.08 25.61
CA GLY A 586 -19.30 -20.74 25.65
C GLY A 586 -20.26 -20.14 26.66
N HIS A 587 -21.53 -19.98 26.26
CA HIS A 587 -22.64 -19.82 27.23
C HIS A 587 -23.44 -21.11 27.45
N ASP A 588 -23.37 -21.64 28.67
CA ASP A 588 -24.00 -22.88 29.13
C ASP A 588 -25.46 -22.70 29.58
N ASP A 589 -26.39 -23.51 29.06
CA ASP A 589 -27.65 -23.85 29.74
C ASP A 589 -28.03 -25.36 29.76
N GLY A 590 -27.05 -26.22 29.43
CA GLY A 590 -26.79 -27.54 30.03
C GLY A 590 -27.72 -28.75 29.83
N HIS A 591 -27.20 -29.93 30.24
CA HIS A 591 -27.62 -30.65 31.47
C HIS A 591 -27.71 -32.21 31.36
N ASP A 592 -26.76 -32.92 32.00
CA ASP A 592 -26.78 -34.37 32.39
C ASP A 592 -26.93 -35.45 31.27
N ASP A 593 -26.46 -36.71 31.39
CA ASP A 593 -25.57 -37.37 32.37
C ASP A 593 -24.86 -38.65 31.85
N GLY A 594 -23.53 -38.73 32.01
CA GLY A 594 -22.86 -39.91 32.60
C GLY A 594 -22.31 -41.09 31.76
N HIS A 595 -20.96 -41.12 31.62
CA HIS A 595 -20.02 -42.13 32.15
C HIS A 595 -19.94 -43.63 31.65
N ASP A 596 -18.70 -44.15 31.76
CA ASP A 596 -18.22 -45.53 32.06
C ASP A 596 -18.09 -46.64 30.97
N ASP A 597 -16.91 -47.30 30.93
CA ASP A 597 -16.84 -48.78 31.02
C ASP A 597 -16.18 -49.63 29.90
N GLY A 598 -15.11 -49.13 29.25
CA GLY A 598 -13.73 -49.71 29.21
C GLY A 598 -13.36 -51.18 28.86
N ASP A 599 -12.02 -51.39 28.86
CA ASP A 599 -11.20 -52.64 28.89
C ASP A 599 -11.21 -53.69 27.73
N GLY A 600 -10.05 -53.82 27.03
CA GLY A 600 -9.22 -55.03 27.22
C GLY A 600 -8.56 -55.79 26.02
N ASP A 601 -7.22 -55.62 25.89
CA ASP A 601 -6.16 -56.61 25.59
C ASP A 601 -5.96 -57.34 24.21
N ASP A 602 -4.85 -56.97 23.54
CA ASP A 602 -3.75 -57.79 22.96
C ASP A 602 -3.94 -58.86 21.83
N GLY A 603 -3.63 -58.45 20.58
CA GLY A 603 -2.29 -58.66 19.94
C GLY A 603 -1.90 -59.98 19.21
N GLY A 604 -1.29 -59.88 18.00
CA GLY A 604 -0.55 -61.01 17.37
C GLY A 604 -0.19 -61.01 15.87
N GLU A 605 0.71 -60.12 15.41
CA GLU A 605 1.32 -60.04 14.05
C GLU A 605 2.44 -61.10 13.76
N PRO A 606 3.07 -61.22 12.55
CA PRO A 606 2.71 -60.75 11.18
C PRO A 606 2.91 -61.81 10.04
N MET A 607 2.61 -61.44 8.77
CA MET A 607 3.56 -61.42 7.61
C MET A 607 2.91 -61.55 6.20
N ALA A 608 2.99 -60.46 5.41
CA ALA A 608 3.09 -60.36 3.94
C ALA A 608 1.97 -60.85 2.99
N TRP A 609 1.60 -59.97 2.04
CA TRP A 609 0.74 -60.18 0.86
C TRP A 609 1.57 -60.34 -0.44
N PRO A 610 0.93 -60.56 -1.60
CA PRO A 610 0.96 -59.54 -2.66
C PRO A 610 -0.43 -59.01 -3.07
N SER A 611 -0.44 -58.04 -3.99
CA SER A 611 -1.50 -57.08 -4.32
C SER A 611 -2.78 -57.62 -4.98
N ALA A 612 -3.85 -56.83 -4.80
CA ALA A 612 -4.96 -56.47 -5.71
C ALA A 612 -5.56 -57.47 -6.72
N GLU A 613 -4.80 -58.30 -7.43
CA GLU A 613 -5.28 -59.04 -8.61
C GLU A 613 -6.14 -60.29 -8.29
N ASP A 614 -6.16 -60.73 -7.02
CA ASP A 614 -7.14 -61.72 -6.52
C ASP A 614 -8.59 -61.13 -6.40
N MET A 615 -8.84 -59.93 -6.95
CA MET A 615 -10.14 -59.23 -7.04
C MET A 615 -11.17 -59.90 -8.01
N ALA A 616 -11.38 -61.21 -7.85
CA ALA A 616 -12.37 -62.00 -8.60
C ALA A 616 -13.52 -62.53 -7.72
N LEU A 617 -13.83 -61.87 -6.60
CA LEU A 617 -14.88 -62.27 -5.64
C LEU A 617 -16.29 -61.69 -5.94
N PHE A 618 -16.53 -61.18 -7.15
CA PHE A 618 -17.80 -60.55 -7.52
C PHE A 618 -18.90 -61.55 -7.94
N GLU A 619 -18.60 -62.55 -8.78
CA GLU A 619 -19.63 -63.41 -9.41
C GLU A 619 -19.59 -64.92 -9.04
N ASP A 620 -19.65 -65.29 -7.75
CA ASP A 620 -20.56 -66.40 -7.35
C ASP A 620 -20.80 -66.60 -5.83
N LEU A 621 -21.91 -66.04 -5.32
CA LEU A 621 -22.67 -66.63 -4.21
C LEU A 621 -24.00 -67.24 -4.69
N PHE A 622 -24.14 -67.48 -6.00
CA PHE A 622 -25.40 -67.82 -6.66
C PHE A 622 -25.51 -69.31 -7.02
N TRP A 623 -24.39 -70.02 -7.25
CA TRP A 623 -24.34 -71.44 -7.62
C TRP A 623 -23.90 -72.43 -6.53
N ASP A 624 -23.81 -72.03 -5.26
CA ASP A 624 -23.44 -72.87 -4.08
C ASP A 624 -24.49 -73.95 -3.69
N TYR A 625 -25.03 -74.66 -4.68
CA TYR A 625 -25.98 -75.75 -4.51
C TYR A 625 -25.86 -76.88 -5.54
N TYR A 626 -24.98 -76.79 -6.55
CA TYR A 626 -24.96 -77.76 -7.67
C TYR A 626 -23.70 -78.65 -7.78
N ILE A 627 -22.49 -78.12 -7.55
CA ILE A 627 -21.24 -78.88 -7.74
C ILE A 627 -20.87 -79.70 -6.48
N ALA A 628 -21.64 -80.76 -6.24
CA ALA A 628 -21.33 -81.78 -5.23
C ALA A 628 -21.29 -83.21 -5.78
N TRP A 629 -21.76 -83.42 -7.02
CA TRP A 629 -21.97 -84.73 -7.66
C TRP A 629 -21.53 -84.79 -9.13
N ASP A 630 -20.89 -83.75 -9.63
CA ASP A 630 -20.03 -83.79 -10.81
C ASP A 630 -18.61 -84.17 -10.32
N ASN A 631 -17.90 -85.03 -11.07
CA ASN A 631 -16.56 -85.52 -10.71
C ASN A 631 -15.54 -85.34 -11.86
N ASP A 632 -15.91 -84.69 -12.97
CA ASP A 632 -14.94 -84.10 -13.92
C ASP A 632 -15.10 -82.58 -14.09
N SER A 633 -16.10 -81.99 -13.44
CA SER A 633 -16.43 -80.57 -13.43
C SER A 633 -16.87 -80.02 -14.79
N SER A 634 -17.31 -80.89 -15.71
CA SER A 634 -17.79 -80.50 -17.05
C SER A 634 -19.16 -79.81 -17.06
N GLY A 635 -19.84 -79.68 -15.91
CA GLY A 635 -21.10 -78.96 -15.77
C GLY A 635 -22.31 -79.67 -16.40
N SER A 636 -22.13 -80.85 -17.00
CA SER A 636 -23.18 -81.60 -17.66
C SER A 636 -23.10 -83.10 -17.38
N PHE A 637 -24.17 -83.69 -16.84
CA PHE A 637 -24.20 -85.11 -16.51
C PHE A 637 -24.07 -86.00 -17.75
N SER A 638 -22.98 -86.75 -17.83
CA SER A 638 -22.75 -87.74 -18.88
C SER A 638 -23.76 -88.92 -18.79
N PHE A 639 -23.94 -89.62 -19.91
CA PHE A 639 -24.83 -90.79 -19.94
C PHE A 639 -24.33 -91.97 -19.08
N ASP A 640 -23.02 -92.05 -18.81
CA ASP A 640 -22.43 -93.12 -18.00
C ASP A 640 -22.52 -92.83 -16.49
N GLU A 641 -22.51 -91.58 -16.06
CA GLU A 641 -22.78 -91.23 -14.65
C GLU A 641 -24.22 -91.53 -14.24
N TYR A 642 -25.18 -91.33 -15.16
CA TYR A 642 -26.57 -91.76 -15.00
C TYR A 642 -26.69 -93.27 -14.68
N TRP A 643 -25.72 -94.09 -15.08
CA TRP A 643 -25.72 -95.53 -14.82
C TRP A 643 -25.34 -95.90 -13.38
N THR A 644 -24.74 -94.99 -12.61
CA THR A 644 -24.25 -95.28 -11.25
C THR A 644 -25.36 -95.13 -10.18
N ILE A 645 -26.39 -94.33 -10.45
CA ILE A 645 -27.48 -94.03 -9.49
C ILE A 645 -28.69 -94.96 -9.70
N GLY A 646 -28.54 -96.27 -9.44
CA GLY A 646 -29.75 -97.11 -9.28
C GLY A 646 -29.68 -98.63 -9.37
N VAL A 647 -29.04 -99.32 -8.41
CA VAL A 647 -29.69 -100.44 -7.68
C VAL A 647 -28.98 -100.82 -6.37
N ASP A 648 -29.79 -101.16 -5.37
CA ASP A 648 -29.41 -101.78 -4.10
C ASP A 648 -29.34 -103.33 -4.22
N GLU A 649 -28.73 -103.99 -3.24
CA GLU A 649 -28.56 -105.45 -3.06
C GLU A 649 -27.90 -106.27 -4.21
N GLY A 650 -26.60 -106.53 -4.08
CA GLY A 650 -26.00 -107.88 -4.07
C GLY A 650 -26.02 -108.81 -5.32
N ASP A 651 -24.90 -109.54 -5.51
CA ASP A 651 -24.70 -110.69 -6.42
C ASP A 651 -24.74 -110.43 -7.95
N ILE A 652 -23.64 -109.90 -8.52
CA ILE A 652 -23.17 -110.28 -9.87
C ILE A 652 -21.62 -110.44 -9.90
N PRO A 653 -21.04 -111.28 -10.79
CA PRO A 653 -19.83 -112.06 -10.45
C PRO A 653 -18.52 -111.65 -11.16
N SER A 654 -17.40 -112.17 -10.63
CA SER A 654 -16.01 -111.86 -11.00
C SER A 654 -15.50 -112.42 -12.35
N GLU A 655 -16.22 -112.20 -13.45
CA GLU A 655 -15.88 -112.72 -14.80
C GLU A 655 -15.94 -111.63 -15.89
N LEU A 656 -15.69 -110.35 -15.54
CA LEU A 656 -15.41 -109.27 -16.48
C LEU A 656 -14.04 -108.66 -16.17
N THR A 657 -13.18 -108.56 -17.18
CA THR A 657 -11.80 -108.05 -17.06
C THR A 657 -11.52 -107.01 -18.14
N ASN A 658 -10.96 -105.87 -17.72
CA ASN A 658 -10.53 -104.74 -18.55
C ASN A 658 -9.73 -105.19 -19.81
N PRO A 659 -10.12 -104.74 -21.03
CA PRO A 659 -9.46 -105.06 -22.29
C PRO A 659 -8.33 -104.09 -22.70
N GLY A 660 -7.70 -103.37 -21.77
CA GLY A 660 -6.37 -102.77 -21.94
C GLY A 660 -6.35 -101.34 -22.48
N TRP A 661 -6.30 -100.38 -21.57
CA TRP A 661 -5.86 -99.00 -21.82
C TRP A 661 -4.43 -98.80 -21.30
N SER A 662 -3.67 -97.89 -21.93
CA SER A 662 -2.60 -97.14 -21.24
C SER A 662 -3.24 -96.07 -20.35
N ALA A 663 -2.58 -95.71 -19.23
CA ALA A 663 -3.06 -94.62 -18.39
C ALA A 663 -2.57 -93.28 -18.95
N GLY A 664 -3.46 -92.30 -19.10
CA GLY A 664 -3.08 -90.90 -19.36
C GLY A 664 -3.64 -90.23 -20.62
N SER A 665 -4.77 -90.67 -21.18
CA SER A 665 -5.58 -89.84 -22.07
C SER A 665 -7.07 -90.03 -21.72
N THR A 666 -7.84 -88.96 -21.85
CA THR A 666 -9.30 -88.89 -21.63
C THR A 666 -10.07 -88.52 -22.89
N ASP A 667 -9.32 -88.17 -23.93
CA ASP A 667 -9.78 -87.48 -25.11
C ASP A 667 -10.43 -88.46 -26.08
N TRP A 668 -11.48 -88.00 -26.77
CA TRP A 668 -12.19 -88.81 -27.75
C TRP A 668 -11.38 -88.86 -29.06
N ASP A 669 -10.69 -89.97 -29.27
CA ASP A 669 -10.28 -90.44 -30.60
C ASP A 669 -11.50 -90.41 -31.54
N GLN A 670 -11.56 -89.40 -32.43
CA GLN A 670 -12.67 -89.18 -33.38
C GLN A 670 -12.74 -90.31 -34.42
N PHE A 671 -11.59 -90.94 -34.72
CA PHE A 671 -11.44 -92.00 -35.72
C PHE A 671 -11.02 -93.36 -35.13
N PRO A 672 -11.76 -93.96 -34.18
CA PRO A 672 -11.31 -95.09 -33.35
C PRO A 672 -11.26 -96.45 -34.08
N TYR A 673 -11.18 -96.41 -35.42
CA TYR A 673 -11.02 -97.54 -36.33
C TYR A 673 -9.93 -97.37 -37.39
N ASP A 674 -9.38 -96.18 -37.61
CA ASP A 674 -8.05 -96.04 -38.22
C ASP A 674 -7.01 -95.70 -37.13
N GLN A 675 -5.73 -95.85 -37.44
CA GLN A 675 -4.63 -95.67 -36.48
C GLN A 675 -3.54 -94.76 -37.07
N ALA A 676 -3.95 -93.91 -38.01
CA ALA A 676 -3.15 -92.87 -38.64
C ALA A 676 -3.71 -91.49 -38.27
N GLU A 677 -5.01 -91.28 -38.48
CA GLU A 677 -5.79 -90.12 -38.01
C GLU A 677 -6.05 -90.19 -36.49
N TRP A 678 -6.14 -89.01 -35.85
CA TRP A 678 -6.32 -88.83 -34.39
C TRP A 678 -6.89 -87.47 -33.98
N SER A 679 -7.03 -86.54 -34.93
CA SER A 679 -7.67 -85.23 -34.86
C SER A 679 -8.49 -85.04 -36.15
N ASP A 680 -9.44 -84.11 -36.12
CA ASP A 680 -10.48 -83.80 -37.12
C ASP A 680 -10.96 -82.39 -36.72
N THR A 681 -10.32 -81.34 -37.26
CA THR A 681 -10.44 -79.96 -36.72
C THR A 681 -11.65 -79.21 -37.31
N ASP A 682 -11.85 -79.20 -38.63
CA ASP A 682 -13.06 -78.63 -39.29
C ASP A 682 -14.36 -79.45 -39.08
N LEU A 683 -14.21 -80.76 -38.81
CA LEU A 683 -15.29 -81.77 -38.70
C LEU A 683 -15.99 -82.18 -40.02
N ASP A 684 -15.34 -82.06 -41.20
CA ASP A 684 -15.76 -82.72 -42.47
C ASP A 684 -15.82 -84.25 -42.28
N GLY A 685 -14.87 -84.79 -41.51
CA GLY A 685 -14.64 -86.22 -41.34
C GLY A 685 -13.48 -86.77 -42.19
N ILE A 686 -12.52 -85.91 -42.54
CA ILE A 686 -11.15 -86.23 -42.94
C ILE A 686 -10.25 -85.73 -41.82
N GLY A 687 -9.30 -86.55 -41.35
CA GLY A 687 -8.41 -86.12 -40.28
C GLY A 687 -7.15 -85.42 -40.79
N ASP A 688 -6.77 -84.37 -40.07
CA ASP A 688 -5.74 -83.34 -40.31
C ASP A 688 -4.52 -83.84 -41.13
N ASN A 689 -3.91 -84.98 -40.75
CA ASN A 689 -2.75 -85.52 -41.49
C ASN A 689 -2.99 -85.93 -42.97
N THR A 690 -4.23 -85.84 -43.44
CA THR A 690 -4.70 -86.26 -44.76
C THR A 690 -5.58 -85.22 -45.47
N ASP A 691 -6.08 -84.19 -44.78
CA ASP A 691 -6.61 -83.02 -45.50
C ASP A 691 -5.50 -82.06 -45.92
N ASN A 692 -5.91 -80.86 -46.36
CA ASN A 692 -5.12 -79.86 -47.06
C ASN A 692 -5.81 -78.47 -46.85
N ASP A 693 -6.59 -78.32 -45.77
CA ASP A 693 -7.62 -77.30 -45.45
C ASP A 693 -8.15 -77.69 -44.02
N ASP A 694 -7.24 -77.86 -43.05
CA ASP A 694 -7.47 -78.70 -41.85
C ASP A 694 -8.52 -78.17 -40.84
N ASP A 695 -8.76 -76.85 -40.80
CA ASP A 695 -9.82 -76.16 -40.02
C ASP A 695 -11.01 -75.67 -40.87
N GLY A 696 -10.87 -75.69 -42.20
CA GLY A 696 -11.96 -75.50 -43.17
C GLY A 696 -12.37 -74.07 -43.47
N ASP A 697 -11.53 -73.06 -43.18
CA ASP A 697 -11.78 -71.66 -43.58
C ASP A 697 -11.83 -71.51 -45.13
N GLY A 698 -10.96 -72.25 -45.84
CA GLY A 698 -10.80 -72.27 -47.30
C GLY A 698 -9.39 -71.93 -47.81
N VAL A 699 -8.42 -71.69 -46.93
CA VAL A 699 -6.98 -71.49 -47.18
C VAL A 699 -6.23 -72.81 -46.92
N PRO A 700 -5.55 -73.38 -47.94
CA PRO A 700 -4.84 -74.65 -47.75
C PRO A 700 -3.57 -74.51 -46.88
N ASP A 701 -3.38 -75.37 -45.86
CA ASP A 701 -2.26 -75.44 -44.87
C ASP A 701 -0.81 -75.39 -45.41
N SER A 702 -0.64 -75.35 -46.72
CA SER A 702 0.62 -75.06 -47.42
C SER A 702 0.83 -73.57 -47.76
N GLN A 703 -0.12 -72.71 -47.40
CA GLN A 703 -0.20 -71.26 -47.65
C GLN A 703 -0.92 -70.55 -46.49
N ASP A 704 -1.01 -71.21 -45.35
CA ASP A 704 -1.69 -70.76 -44.14
C ASP A 704 -0.65 -70.78 -43.02
N GLU A 705 -0.62 -69.73 -42.18
CA GLU A 705 0.28 -69.63 -41.04
C GLU A 705 -0.35 -70.19 -39.74
N PHE A 706 -1.69 -70.32 -39.66
CA PHE A 706 -2.49 -70.85 -38.54
C PHE A 706 -3.41 -72.05 -38.88
N PRO A 707 -2.91 -73.17 -39.46
CA PRO A 707 -3.77 -74.15 -40.15
C PRO A 707 -4.54 -75.13 -39.23
N LEU A 708 -4.88 -74.70 -38.02
CA LEU A 708 -5.75 -75.39 -37.07
C LEU A 708 -6.73 -74.42 -36.37
N ASP A 709 -6.83 -73.16 -36.82
CA ASP A 709 -7.74 -72.15 -36.29
C ASP A 709 -8.33 -71.32 -37.44
N GLY A 710 -9.43 -71.80 -38.02
CA GLY A 710 -10.15 -71.17 -39.13
C GLY A 710 -10.87 -69.85 -38.80
N SER A 711 -10.33 -69.12 -37.82
CA SER A 711 -10.50 -67.69 -37.57
C SER A 711 -9.42 -66.88 -38.30
N GLU A 712 -8.20 -67.42 -38.36
CA GLU A 712 -6.97 -66.78 -38.87
C GLU A 712 -6.39 -67.53 -40.06
N SER A 713 -5.58 -66.86 -40.90
CA SER A 713 -4.85 -67.51 -42.01
C SER A 713 -3.62 -66.75 -42.51
N SER A 714 -3.19 -65.69 -41.80
CA SER A 714 -2.05 -64.83 -42.13
C SER A 714 -1.47 -64.22 -40.85
N ASP A 715 -0.18 -63.86 -40.93
CA ASP A 715 0.76 -63.48 -39.86
C ASP A 715 1.71 -62.45 -40.51
N LEU A 716 1.33 -61.17 -40.56
CA LEU A 716 2.00 -60.17 -41.41
C LEU A 716 3.39 -59.75 -40.88
N ASP A 717 3.55 -59.49 -39.59
CA ASP A 717 4.85 -59.16 -38.97
C ASP A 717 5.74 -60.42 -38.77
N GLY A 718 5.15 -61.53 -38.32
CA GLY A 718 5.81 -62.78 -37.97
C GLY A 718 5.97 -63.09 -36.47
N ASP A 719 5.22 -62.45 -35.56
CA ASP A 719 5.13 -62.75 -34.12
C ASP A 719 4.59 -64.17 -33.88
N GLY A 720 3.47 -64.50 -34.53
CA GLY A 720 2.69 -65.71 -34.28
C GLY A 720 1.33 -65.51 -33.59
N ILE A 721 0.84 -64.27 -33.49
CA ILE A 721 -0.60 -63.91 -33.52
C ILE A 721 -1.01 -63.73 -35.00
N GLY A 722 -2.31 -63.67 -35.32
CA GLY A 722 -2.80 -63.63 -36.72
C GLY A 722 -3.74 -62.45 -36.99
N ASP A 723 -3.71 -61.94 -38.22
CA ASP A 723 -4.21 -60.62 -38.64
C ASP A 723 -5.65 -60.23 -38.21
N ASN A 724 -6.53 -61.15 -37.78
CA ASN A 724 -7.91 -60.85 -37.35
C ASN A 724 -8.09 -60.89 -35.81
N SER A 725 -7.02 -61.24 -35.10
CA SER A 725 -6.90 -61.29 -33.63
C SER A 725 -5.64 -60.60 -33.12
N ASP A 726 -4.87 -59.94 -34.00
CA ASP A 726 -3.80 -59.04 -33.62
C ASP A 726 -4.31 -57.62 -33.41
N ASP A 727 -3.70 -56.92 -32.47
CA ASP A 727 -4.01 -55.52 -32.17
C ASP A 727 -2.96 -54.56 -32.79
N ASP A 728 -1.80 -55.07 -33.26
CA ASP A 728 -0.77 -54.40 -34.11
C ASP A 728 -0.40 -55.38 -35.25
N ILE A 729 -1.00 -55.25 -36.44
CA ILE A 729 -0.94 -56.29 -37.49
C ILE A 729 0.43 -56.34 -38.19
N ASP A 730 1.19 -55.24 -38.26
CA ASP A 730 2.44 -55.20 -39.03
C ASP A 730 3.75 -55.07 -38.22
N GLY A 731 3.63 -54.88 -36.90
CA GLY A 731 4.70 -55.00 -35.91
C GLY A 731 5.60 -53.77 -35.82
N ASP A 732 5.08 -52.62 -36.22
CA ASP A 732 5.68 -51.29 -36.10
C ASP A 732 5.69 -50.79 -34.63
N GLY A 733 4.58 -51.00 -33.91
CA GLY A 733 4.39 -50.63 -32.50
C GLY A 733 3.18 -49.74 -32.20
N VAL A 734 2.27 -49.50 -33.16
CA VAL A 734 1.02 -48.76 -33.01
C VAL A 734 -0.18 -49.73 -33.15
N ASP A 735 -1.22 -49.55 -32.34
CA ASP A 735 -2.43 -50.40 -32.41
C ASP A 735 -3.29 -50.05 -33.65
N ASN A 736 -3.85 -51.05 -34.36
CA ASN A 736 -4.61 -50.89 -35.62
C ASN A 736 -5.86 -49.98 -35.58
N SER A 737 -6.25 -49.46 -34.41
CA SER A 737 -7.32 -48.45 -34.29
C SER A 737 -6.82 -47.01 -34.42
N ASP A 738 -5.52 -46.84 -34.23
CA ASP A 738 -4.81 -45.57 -34.03
C ASP A 738 -3.67 -45.42 -35.09
N ASP A 739 -3.49 -46.44 -35.94
CA ASP A 739 -2.64 -46.49 -37.14
C ASP A 739 -3.51 -46.36 -38.42
N ASP A 740 -3.24 -45.33 -39.24
CA ASP A 740 -3.94 -45.08 -40.51
C ASP A 740 -3.45 -45.96 -41.68
N PHE A 741 -2.33 -46.67 -41.52
CA PHE A 741 -1.67 -47.43 -42.58
C PHE A 741 -1.72 -48.96 -42.45
N ASP A 742 -2.05 -49.53 -41.28
CA ASP A 742 -2.53 -50.90 -40.92
C ASP A 742 -1.81 -52.14 -41.51
N SER A 743 -0.82 -51.95 -42.39
CA SER A 743 -0.24 -52.98 -43.24
C SER A 743 1.01 -52.58 -44.07
N ASP A 744 1.74 -51.51 -43.72
CA ASP A 744 3.07 -51.18 -44.28
C ASP A 744 4.06 -50.67 -43.18
N PRO A 745 4.83 -51.56 -42.51
CA PRO A 745 5.51 -51.29 -41.24
C PRO A 745 6.67 -50.30 -41.38
N GLY A 746 6.34 -49.02 -41.18
CA GLY A 746 7.18 -47.87 -41.49
C GLY A 746 6.41 -46.63 -42.00
N ALA A 747 5.09 -46.62 -41.83
CA ALA A 747 4.14 -45.51 -41.93
C ALA A 747 3.05 -45.78 -40.87
N ALA A 748 2.51 -44.74 -40.21
CA ALA A 748 1.52 -44.92 -39.13
C ALA A 748 0.45 -43.81 -39.02
N ALA A 749 0.79 -42.57 -39.37
CA ALA A 749 -0.12 -41.41 -39.33
C ALA A 749 -0.22 -40.73 -40.71
N ASP A 750 -1.45 -40.28 -41.04
CA ASP A 750 -1.90 -39.58 -42.27
C ASP A 750 -2.65 -38.30 -41.81
N ASN A 751 -1.97 -37.39 -41.11
CA ASN A 751 -2.62 -36.39 -40.23
C ASN A 751 -3.62 -35.47 -40.95
N ASP A 752 -3.36 -35.07 -42.21
CA ASP A 752 -4.32 -34.33 -43.05
C ASP A 752 -5.36 -35.21 -43.78
N GLY A 753 -5.06 -36.48 -43.99
CA GLY A 753 -5.86 -37.44 -44.74
C GLY A 753 -5.76 -37.38 -46.29
N ASP A 754 -4.66 -36.88 -46.89
CA ASP A 754 -4.37 -37.00 -48.33
C ASP A 754 -4.17 -38.46 -48.75
N GLY A 755 -3.59 -39.27 -47.86
CA GLY A 755 -3.10 -40.63 -48.11
C GLY A 755 -1.58 -40.69 -48.32
N LEU A 756 -0.82 -39.92 -47.52
CA LEU A 756 0.63 -39.94 -47.42
C LEU A 756 1.02 -40.08 -45.94
N ASP A 757 2.15 -40.75 -45.68
CA ASP A 757 2.72 -40.78 -44.33
C ASP A 757 3.37 -39.43 -44.01
N ASP A 758 3.12 -38.85 -42.83
CA ASP A 758 3.69 -37.56 -42.38
C ASP A 758 5.22 -37.50 -42.66
N ALA A 759 5.92 -38.59 -42.32
CA ALA A 759 7.36 -38.77 -42.57
C ALA A 759 7.81 -38.74 -44.06
N SER A 760 6.87 -38.64 -45.01
CA SER A 760 7.06 -38.57 -46.46
C SER A 760 6.29 -37.44 -47.16
N ASP A 761 5.35 -36.73 -46.54
CA ASP A 761 4.81 -35.49 -47.12
C ASP A 761 5.73 -34.28 -46.80
N ALA A 762 5.16 -33.08 -46.73
CA ALA A 762 5.85 -31.81 -46.53
C ALA A 762 4.85 -30.63 -46.30
N ASP A 763 3.70 -30.90 -45.68
CA ASP A 763 2.49 -30.04 -45.56
C ASP A 763 1.47 -30.82 -44.67
N ASP A 764 1.92 -31.36 -43.53
CA ASP A 764 1.37 -32.56 -42.87
C ASP A 764 -0.03 -32.36 -42.20
N ASP A 765 -0.53 -31.13 -42.16
CA ASP A 765 -1.88 -30.71 -41.76
C ASP A 765 -2.73 -30.11 -42.91
N ASN A 766 -2.08 -29.80 -44.05
CA ASN A 766 -2.57 -29.06 -45.23
C ASN A 766 -3.03 -27.60 -45.01
N ASP A 767 -2.47 -26.89 -44.01
CA ASP A 767 -2.55 -25.42 -43.90
C ASP A 767 -2.06 -24.74 -45.20
N GLY A 768 -0.90 -25.17 -45.70
CA GLY A 768 -0.17 -24.57 -46.82
C GLY A 768 1.20 -23.98 -46.50
N VAL A 769 1.65 -24.06 -45.25
CA VAL A 769 3.02 -23.86 -44.76
C VAL A 769 3.70 -25.24 -44.62
N PRO A 770 4.89 -25.45 -45.23
CA PRO A 770 5.62 -26.70 -45.07
C PRO A 770 6.31 -26.79 -43.71
N ASP A 771 6.11 -27.88 -42.97
CA ASP A 771 6.78 -28.36 -41.74
C ASP A 771 8.24 -27.90 -41.51
N VAL A 772 9.07 -27.85 -42.55
CA VAL A 772 10.44 -27.28 -42.48
C VAL A 772 10.52 -25.76 -42.24
N ALA A 773 9.37 -25.11 -42.09
CA ALA A 773 9.14 -23.70 -41.86
C ALA A 773 7.81 -23.45 -41.09
N ASP A 774 7.24 -24.51 -40.51
CA ASP A 774 6.12 -24.47 -39.58
C ASP A 774 6.64 -24.66 -38.14
N TRP A 775 5.81 -24.34 -37.15
CA TRP A 775 6.08 -24.48 -35.73
C TRP A 775 5.18 -25.52 -35.06
N SER A 776 3.92 -25.66 -35.51
CA SER A 776 2.95 -26.68 -35.06
C SER A 776 2.49 -27.53 -36.27
N PRO A 777 3.36 -28.40 -36.85
CA PRO A 777 3.18 -28.96 -38.19
C PRO A 777 2.12 -30.07 -38.29
N LEU A 778 1.20 -30.12 -37.32
CA LEU A 778 0.15 -31.12 -37.19
C LEU A 778 -1.23 -30.48 -36.90
N ASP A 779 -1.35 -29.16 -36.66
CA ASP A 779 -2.65 -28.51 -36.45
C ASP A 779 -3.31 -28.01 -37.75
N GLN A 780 -4.62 -28.23 -37.85
CA GLN A 780 -5.39 -28.06 -39.08
C GLN A 780 -6.33 -26.83 -39.07
N ASP A 781 -6.37 -26.01 -38.02
CA ASP A 781 -7.49 -25.05 -37.85
C ASP A 781 -7.48 -23.88 -38.85
N CYS A 782 -6.35 -23.64 -39.53
CA CYS A 782 -6.20 -22.71 -40.67
C CYS A 782 -7.23 -22.92 -41.81
N ILE A 783 -7.83 -24.11 -41.92
CA ILE A 783 -8.91 -24.40 -42.88
C ILE A 783 -10.19 -23.58 -42.59
N ALA A 784 -10.38 -23.11 -41.35
CA ALA A 784 -11.58 -22.38 -40.91
C ALA A 784 -11.46 -20.85 -41.01
N ASN A 785 -10.37 -20.25 -40.55
CA ASN A 785 -10.26 -18.80 -40.32
C ASN A 785 -8.88 -18.20 -40.69
N PRO A 786 -8.75 -17.34 -41.71
CA PRO A 786 -7.50 -16.63 -42.06
C PRO A 786 -7.05 -15.53 -41.07
N MET A 787 -7.43 -15.66 -39.79
CA MET A 787 -7.04 -14.86 -38.63
C MET A 787 -6.88 -15.74 -37.37
N GLY A 788 -6.98 -17.06 -37.50
CA GLY A 788 -6.61 -18.05 -36.49
C GLY A 788 -5.62 -18.99 -37.18
N CYS A 789 -4.41 -18.49 -37.33
CA CYS A 789 -3.24 -19.19 -37.84
C CYS A 789 -2.12 -18.76 -36.90
N GLU A 790 -1.42 -19.72 -36.30
CA GLU A 790 -0.28 -19.44 -35.43
C GLU A 790 0.74 -18.53 -36.13
N GLN A 791 1.28 -17.59 -35.38
CA GLN A 791 2.35 -16.68 -35.83
C GLN A 791 3.38 -16.41 -34.73
N TYR A 792 3.13 -16.96 -33.53
CA TYR A 792 3.79 -16.72 -32.26
C TYR A 792 3.79 -18.05 -31.47
N ASP A 793 4.72 -18.13 -30.53
CA ASP A 793 5.22 -19.28 -29.76
C ASP A 793 6.05 -18.57 -28.68
N THR A 794 5.34 -18.06 -27.67
CA THR A 794 5.82 -16.97 -26.79
C THR A 794 6.77 -17.50 -25.72
N ASP A 795 6.42 -18.60 -25.04
CA ASP A 795 7.23 -19.30 -24.05
C ASP A 795 8.43 -20.10 -24.64
N GLY A 796 8.32 -20.58 -25.89
CA GLY A 796 9.31 -21.41 -26.57
C GLY A 796 9.26 -22.93 -26.29
N ASP A 797 8.14 -23.49 -25.79
CA ASP A 797 7.88 -24.93 -25.57
C ASP A 797 7.80 -25.71 -26.90
N GLY A 798 7.03 -25.17 -27.85
CA GLY A 798 6.67 -25.82 -29.11
C GLY A 798 5.17 -26.10 -29.30
N VAL A 799 4.30 -25.65 -28.40
CA VAL A 799 2.90 -25.28 -28.65
C VAL A 799 2.87 -23.78 -29.04
N GLY A 800 1.72 -23.23 -29.46
CA GLY A 800 1.58 -21.81 -29.79
C GLY A 800 0.33 -21.18 -29.16
N ASP A 801 0.34 -19.83 -29.12
CA ASP A 801 -0.51 -18.87 -28.36
C ASP A 801 -2.05 -18.90 -28.65
N ASN A 802 -2.57 -20.06 -29.05
CA ASN A 802 -4.00 -20.34 -29.26
C ASN A 802 -4.36 -21.81 -29.00
N ALA A 803 -3.39 -22.63 -28.61
CA ALA A 803 -3.49 -24.04 -28.34
C ALA A 803 -2.83 -24.42 -27.00
N ASP A 804 -2.02 -23.52 -26.44
CA ASP A 804 -1.61 -23.58 -25.04
C ASP A 804 -2.75 -23.15 -24.08
N THR A 805 -2.42 -23.12 -22.80
CA THR A 805 -3.28 -22.75 -21.66
C THR A 805 -2.52 -21.95 -20.59
N ASP A 806 -1.29 -21.56 -20.93
CA ASP A 806 -0.28 -20.90 -20.12
C ASP A 806 0.74 -20.34 -21.13
N ASP A 807 0.32 -19.31 -21.89
CA ASP A 807 0.98 -18.82 -23.12
C ASP A 807 2.45 -18.33 -22.93
N ASP A 808 2.95 -18.18 -21.69
CA ASP A 808 4.35 -17.82 -21.38
C ASP A 808 5.13 -18.77 -20.42
N THR A 809 4.51 -19.68 -19.66
CA THR A 809 5.23 -20.53 -18.69
C THR A 809 5.69 -21.88 -19.26
N CYS A 810 6.89 -21.89 -19.85
CA CYS A 810 7.43 -23.10 -20.46
C CYS A 810 7.50 -24.33 -19.52
N PRO A 811 6.78 -25.44 -19.81
CA PRO A 811 6.68 -26.59 -18.92
C PRO A 811 8.03 -27.21 -18.54
N ALA A 812 8.44 -26.99 -17.29
CA ALA A 812 9.75 -27.38 -16.73
C ALA A 812 10.09 -28.89 -16.81
N ALA A 813 9.14 -29.73 -17.23
CA ALA A 813 9.38 -31.11 -17.62
C ALA A 813 8.51 -31.51 -18.82
N ALA A 814 9.12 -31.53 -20.01
CA ALA A 814 8.64 -32.11 -21.27
C ALA A 814 7.52 -33.16 -21.11
N ASP A 815 6.32 -32.82 -21.55
CA ASP A 815 5.18 -33.74 -21.49
C ASP A 815 5.47 -35.02 -22.29
N ALA A 816 5.01 -36.15 -21.73
CA ALA A 816 5.17 -37.46 -22.31
C ALA A 816 4.13 -37.77 -23.41
N THR A 817 3.21 -36.84 -23.69
CA THR A 817 2.11 -36.98 -24.66
C THR A 817 2.36 -36.13 -25.91
N THR A 818 2.74 -34.85 -25.79
CA THR A 818 3.14 -33.98 -26.91
C THR A 818 4.61 -34.18 -27.31
N GLY A 819 5.51 -34.36 -26.33
CA GLY A 819 6.94 -34.46 -26.55
C GLY A 819 7.65 -33.12 -26.76
N ALA A 820 6.99 -32.01 -26.46
CA ALA A 820 7.55 -30.66 -26.48
C ALA A 820 8.72 -30.49 -25.49
N THR A 821 9.61 -29.51 -25.75
CA THR A 821 10.79 -29.28 -24.91
C THR A 821 11.30 -27.84 -25.03
N CYS A 822 11.18 -27.07 -23.94
CA CYS A 822 11.78 -25.73 -23.79
C CYS A 822 13.16 -25.61 -24.45
N ASN A 823 13.30 -24.64 -25.35
CA ASN A 823 14.57 -24.38 -26.02
C ASN A 823 15.65 -23.88 -25.03
N GLU A 824 16.94 -24.15 -25.30
CA GLU A 824 18.07 -23.85 -24.38
C GLU A 824 18.33 -22.33 -24.25
N GLY A 825 17.44 -21.58 -23.60
CA GLY A 825 17.55 -20.14 -23.39
C GLY A 825 16.33 -19.35 -22.85
N TYR A 826 15.17 -19.97 -22.64
CA TYR A 826 13.97 -19.28 -22.10
C TYR A 826 13.90 -19.35 -20.56
N TYR A 827 13.06 -18.48 -19.98
CA TYR A 827 12.77 -18.39 -18.55
C TYR A 827 11.64 -19.38 -18.17
N PRO A 828 11.42 -19.67 -16.88
CA PRO A 828 10.05 -19.96 -16.44
C PRO A 828 9.22 -18.67 -16.51
N GLY A 829 7.96 -18.75 -16.93
CA GLY A 829 6.97 -17.72 -16.63
C GLY A 829 6.55 -17.76 -15.15
N ASP A 830 5.54 -16.99 -14.77
CA ASP A 830 5.03 -16.93 -13.40
C ASP A 830 4.32 -18.23 -12.95
N GLY A 831 3.61 -18.90 -13.87
CA GLY A 831 2.86 -20.14 -13.66
C GLY A 831 1.37 -19.96 -13.36
N VAL A 832 0.73 -18.91 -13.87
CA VAL A 832 -0.73 -18.69 -13.83
C VAL A 832 -1.35 -19.07 -15.18
N GLU A 833 -2.36 -19.97 -15.18
CA GLU A 833 -3.10 -20.32 -16.41
C GLU A 833 -3.88 -19.09 -16.95
N ASP A 834 -3.81 -18.78 -18.27
CA ASP A 834 -4.43 -17.60 -18.94
C ASP A 834 -5.94 -17.37 -18.70
N ALA A 835 -6.61 -18.31 -18.06
CA ALA A 835 -7.98 -18.17 -17.61
C ALA A 835 -8.14 -17.34 -16.32
N ASN A 836 -7.04 -17.01 -15.62
CA ASN A 836 -7.01 -16.33 -14.32
C ASN A 836 -5.92 -15.24 -14.24
N ASP A 837 -5.31 -14.92 -15.37
CA ASP A 837 -4.23 -13.96 -15.54
C ASP A 837 -4.70 -12.90 -16.57
N ALA A 838 -4.40 -11.64 -16.31
CA ALA A 838 -4.74 -10.52 -17.17
C ALA A 838 -3.73 -10.29 -18.31
N PHE A 839 -2.46 -10.66 -18.09
CA PHE A 839 -1.29 -10.31 -18.90
C PHE A 839 -0.55 -11.51 -19.46
N HIS A 840 -1.32 -12.49 -19.92
CA HIS A 840 -0.96 -13.78 -20.53
C HIS A 840 0.03 -13.83 -21.72
N LEU A 841 0.86 -12.82 -21.91
CA LEU A 841 1.98 -12.77 -22.84
C LEU A 841 3.23 -12.07 -22.23
N ASP A 842 3.22 -11.66 -20.95
CA ASP A 842 4.32 -10.96 -20.28
C ASP A 842 4.51 -11.41 -18.81
N PRO A 843 5.42 -12.38 -18.53
CA PRO A 843 5.55 -13.06 -17.23
C PRO A 843 6.24 -12.23 -16.12
N SER A 844 5.98 -10.93 -16.08
CA SER A 844 6.11 -10.11 -14.88
C SER A 844 4.76 -9.67 -14.33
N GLU A 845 3.70 -9.61 -15.15
CA GLU A 845 2.38 -9.13 -14.76
C GLU A 845 1.37 -10.28 -14.71
N THR A 846 0.46 -10.26 -13.74
CA THR A 846 -0.57 -11.31 -13.57
C THR A 846 -1.95 -10.79 -13.16
N THR A 847 -1.99 -9.58 -12.59
CA THR A 847 -3.19 -8.92 -12.08
C THR A 847 -3.40 -7.60 -12.85
N ASP A 848 -4.62 -7.07 -12.78
CA ASP A 848 -5.17 -5.89 -13.48
C ASP A 848 -6.24 -5.35 -12.52
N SER A 849 -5.80 -4.71 -11.43
CA SER A 849 -6.61 -4.50 -10.23
C SER A 849 -7.78 -3.52 -10.44
N ASP A 850 -7.58 -2.41 -11.16
CA ASP A 850 -8.65 -1.50 -11.60
C ASP A 850 -9.39 -1.99 -12.89
N GLY A 851 -8.64 -2.51 -13.87
CA GLY A 851 -9.13 -2.92 -15.20
C GLY A 851 -8.76 -2.02 -16.40
N ASP A 852 -7.75 -1.15 -16.30
CA ASP A 852 -7.19 -0.31 -17.37
C ASP A 852 -6.58 -1.16 -18.50
N GLY A 853 -5.72 -2.11 -18.14
CA GLY A 853 -4.86 -2.85 -19.07
C GLY A 853 -3.36 -2.50 -19.02
N ILE A 854 -2.91 -1.82 -17.97
CA ILE A 854 -1.58 -1.98 -17.35
C ILE A 854 -1.73 -3.01 -16.19
N GLY A 855 -0.64 -3.60 -15.71
CA GLY A 855 -0.68 -4.66 -14.70
C GLY A 855 0.19 -4.34 -13.49
N ASP A 856 -0.20 -4.89 -12.34
CA ASP A 856 0.10 -4.34 -11.01
C ASP A 856 1.59 -4.12 -10.66
N ASN A 857 2.56 -4.79 -11.28
CA ASN A 857 3.99 -4.54 -11.01
C ASN A 857 4.60 -3.47 -11.95
N ALA A 858 3.75 -2.83 -12.76
CA ALA A 858 4.10 -1.83 -13.77
C ALA A 858 3.06 -0.70 -13.92
N ASP A 859 1.94 -0.74 -13.19
CA ASP A 859 1.10 0.44 -12.91
C ASP A 859 1.73 1.24 -11.76
N PRO A 860 1.48 2.55 -11.65
CA PRO A 860 1.78 3.32 -10.44
C PRO A 860 0.56 3.64 -9.56
N ASP A 861 -0.67 3.25 -9.94
CA ASP A 861 -1.94 3.55 -9.25
C ASP A 861 -2.91 2.36 -9.43
N ASP A 862 -2.67 1.29 -8.66
CA ASP A 862 -3.21 -0.07 -8.84
C ASP A 862 -4.76 -0.17 -8.80
N ASP A 863 -5.44 0.85 -8.25
CA ASP A 863 -6.91 0.93 -8.22
C ASP A 863 -7.52 2.19 -8.88
N ASN A 864 -6.66 3.12 -9.34
CA ASN A 864 -7.00 4.37 -10.01
C ASN A 864 -7.81 5.37 -9.14
N ASP A 865 -7.56 5.43 -7.83
CA ASP A 865 -8.04 6.49 -6.90
C ASP A 865 -7.49 7.88 -7.27
N ASN A 866 -6.37 7.96 -8.01
CA ASN A 866 -5.52 9.14 -8.22
C ASN A 866 -4.56 9.41 -7.04
N VAL A 867 -4.15 8.35 -6.33
CA VAL A 867 -3.07 8.33 -5.34
C VAL A 867 -2.13 7.17 -5.70
N PRO A 868 -0.86 7.42 -6.05
CA PRO A 868 0.06 6.35 -6.43
C PRO A 868 0.38 5.40 -5.27
N ASP A 869 0.64 4.12 -5.56
CA ASP A 869 0.79 3.05 -4.56
C ASP A 869 1.83 3.37 -3.47
N GLY A 870 2.95 4.01 -3.85
CA GLY A 870 4.00 4.44 -2.92
C GLY A 870 3.60 5.55 -1.94
N LEU A 871 2.41 6.15 -2.13
CA LEU A 871 1.80 7.18 -1.28
C LEU A 871 0.43 6.74 -0.71
N ASP A 872 -0.09 5.60 -1.14
CA ASP A 872 -1.29 4.99 -0.59
C ASP A 872 -0.97 4.13 0.66
N ALA A 873 -2.02 3.59 1.30
CA ALA A 873 -1.94 2.61 2.37
C ALA A 873 -2.88 1.40 2.13
N PHE A 874 -3.72 1.46 1.08
CA PHE A 874 -4.72 0.47 0.70
C PHE A 874 -4.86 0.40 -0.83
N ASP A 875 -3.72 0.30 -1.52
CA ASP A 875 -3.44 0.28 -2.97
C ASP A 875 -4.35 -0.61 -3.87
N PHE A 876 -5.35 -1.28 -3.30
CA PHE A 876 -6.34 -2.14 -3.96
C PHE A 876 -7.83 -1.84 -3.55
N ASP A 877 -8.13 -0.72 -2.90
CA ASP A 877 -9.49 -0.24 -2.57
C ASP A 877 -9.64 1.28 -2.73
N ALA A 878 -10.00 1.70 -3.96
CA ALA A 878 -10.26 3.07 -4.48
C ALA A 878 -11.42 3.83 -3.79
N THR A 879 -11.55 3.66 -2.48
CA THR A 879 -12.40 4.41 -1.56
C THR A 879 -11.69 4.79 -0.25
N GLU A 880 -10.46 4.30 -0.02
CA GLU A 880 -9.60 4.60 1.13
C GLU A 880 -8.14 4.73 0.68
N SER A 881 -7.55 5.93 0.72
CA SER A 881 -6.16 6.17 0.23
C SER A 881 -5.21 6.74 1.28
N ARG A 882 -5.50 6.49 2.57
CA ARG A 882 -4.78 7.08 3.72
C ARG A 882 -5.12 6.38 5.04
N ASP A 883 -4.11 6.07 5.84
CA ASP A 883 -4.21 5.59 7.22
C ASP A 883 -3.46 6.58 8.15
N THR A 884 -4.18 7.47 8.84
CA THR A 884 -3.53 8.56 9.61
C THR A 884 -3.01 8.13 11.00
N ASP A 885 -3.47 7.02 11.59
CA ASP A 885 -2.97 6.49 12.89
C ASP A 885 -2.21 5.14 12.80
N GLY A 886 -2.36 4.40 11.69
CA GLY A 886 -1.69 3.12 11.44
C GLY A 886 -2.40 1.90 12.03
N ASP A 887 -3.69 1.98 12.36
CA ASP A 887 -4.53 0.86 12.83
C ASP A 887 -4.81 -0.20 11.73
N GLY A 888 -4.73 0.18 10.45
CA GLY A 888 -5.09 -0.64 9.29
C GLY A 888 -6.55 -0.43 8.83
N VAL A 889 -7.13 0.75 9.08
CA VAL A 889 -8.46 1.15 8.62
C VAL A 889 -8.40 2.58 8.08
N GLY A 890 -8.66 2.76 6.78
CA GLY A 890 -8.49 4.06 6.13
C GLY A 890 -9.43 5.18 6.61
N ASP A 891 -8.97 6.42 6.44
CA ASP A 891 -9.57 7.65 6.97
C ASP A 891 -11.08 7.83 6.65
N ASN A 892 -11.61 7.35 5.51
CA ASN A 892 -13.05 7.50 5.20
C ASN A 892 -13.92 6.44 5.91
N ALA A 893 -13.33 5.32 6.33
CA ALA A 893 -13.97 4.27 7.12
C ALA A 893 -13.82 4.49 8.63
N ASP A 894 -12.69 5.05 9.07
CA ASP A 894 -12.32 5.09 10.47
C ASP A 894 -13.07 6.17 11.31
N PRO A 895 -13.55 5.85 12.54
CA PRO A 895 -14.18 6.81 13.43
C PRO A 895 -13.28 7.76 14.25
N ASP A 896 -11.96 7.58 14.30
CA ASP A 896 -10.99 8.05 15.30
C ASP A 896 -9.58 8.33 14.69
N MET A 897 -9.51 8.95 13.49
CA MET A 897 -8.43 8.82 12.46
C MET A 897 -6.99 9.18 12.88
N ASP A 898 -6.77 9.79 14.04
CA ASP A 898 -5.43 10.12 14.56
C ASP A 898 -5.09 9.39 15.87
N GLY A 899 -5.88 8.38 16.25
CA GLY A 899 -5.59 7.43 17.34
C GLY A 899 -5.63 8.03 18.75
N ASP A 900 -5.94 9.32 18.90
CA ASP A 900 -5.87 10.04 20.19
C ASP A 900 -7.00 9.63 21.17
N GLY A 901 -8.10 9.10 20.63
CA GLY A 901 -9.27 8.59 21.34
C GLY A 901 -10.49 9.54 21.39
N TYR A 902 -10.47 10.66 20.66
CA TYR A 902 -11.60 11.56 20.44
C TYR A 902 -12.15 11.46 19.00
N LEU A 903 -13.12 10.56 18.81
CA LEU A 903 -13.82 10.34 17.55
C LEU A 903 -14.07 11.61 16.71
N ASN A 904 -13.78 11.58 15.40
CA ASN A 904 -13.80 12.67 14.39
C ASN A 904 -15.07 13.56 14.37
N SER A 905 -16.13 13.13 15.06
CA SER A 905 -17.44 13.79 15.13
C SER A 905 -17.70 14.61 16.41
N ASP A 906 -16.92 14.41 17.47
CA ASP A 906 -16.87 15.25 18.67
C ASP A 906 -15.56 16.06 18.77
N ASP A 907 -14.59 15.78 17.89
CA ASP A 907 -13.28 16.43 17.77
C ASP A 907 -13.23 17.75 16.96
N ALA A 908 -12.11 18.47 17.03
CA ALA A 908 -11.83 19.74 16.35
C ALA A 908 -10.74 19.67 15.25
N PHE A 909 -9.73 18.79 15.36
CA PHE A 909 -8.64 18.61 14.39
C PHE A 909 -8.34 17.12 14.13
N PRO A 910 -9.27 16.37 13.49
CA PRO A 910 -9.26 14.88 13.47
C PRO A 910 -8.15 14.21 12.63
N LEU A 911 -7.00 14.84 12.47
CA LEU A 911 -5.82 14.35 11.72
C LEU A 911 -4.53 14.80 12.45
N ASN A 912 -4.59 14.92 13.79
CA ASN A 912 -3.53 15.47 14.63
C ASN A 912 -3.68 15.01 16.09
N GLU A 913 -3.03 13.90 16.44
CA GLU A 913 -2.98 13.21 17.76
C GLU A 913 -2.70 14.11 19.00
N MET A 914 -2.35 15.38 18.78
CA MET A 914 -1.98 16.35 19.81
C MET A 914 -3.03 17.45 20.04
N GLU A 915 -4.14 17.54 19.29
CA GLU A 915 -5.10 18.66 19.36
C GLU A 915 -6.58 18.27 19.18
N TRP A 916 -7.27 17.85 20.24
CA TRP A 916 -8.69 17.45 20.18
C TRP A 916 -9.74 18.58 20.35
N ILE A 917 -9.32 19.84 20.56
CA ILE A 917 -10.24 20.93 20.98
C ILE A 917 -9.79 22.33 20.56
N ASP A 918 -10.74 23.14 20.07
CA ASP A 918 -10.62 24.58 19.75
C ASP A 918 -11.71 25.35 20.54
N THR A 919 -11.31 26.04 21.62
CA THR A 919 -12.24 26.71 22.54
C THR A 919 -12.77 28.08 22.05
N ASP A 920 -12.01 28.81 21.21
CA ASP A 920 -12.40 30.11 20.63
C ASP A 920 -13.11 29.98 19.25
N GLY A 921 -12.61 29.09 18.39
CA GLY A 921 -12.97 28.92 16.98
C GLY A 921 -11.98 29.53 15.97
N ASP A 922 -10.69 29.64 16.33
CA ASP A 922 -9.60 30.27 15.54
C ASP A 922 -8.86 29.26 14.63
N ASN A 923 -9.05 27.96 14.83
CA ASN A 923 -8.36 26.83 14.16
C ASN A 923 -6.88 26.69 14.59
N ILE A 924 -6.58 26.97 15.85
CA ILE A 924 -5.42 26.47 16.60
C ILE A 924 -5.99 25.73 17.83
N GLY A 925 -5.46 24.56 18.16
CA GLY A 925 -5.97 23.78 19.29
C GLY A 925 -5.46 24.24 20.66
N ASP A 926 -6.22 23.96 21.71
CA ASP A 926 -5.95 24.44 23.09
C ASP A 926 -4.60 23.92 23.68
N ASN A 927 -3.90 22.95 23.07
CA ASN A 927 -2.56 22.53 23.51
C ASN A 927 -1.43 23.36 22.85
N SER A 928 -1.68 23.95 21.67
CA SER A 928 -0.72 24.77 20.91
C SER A 928 -1.02 26.27 20.90
N ASP A 929 -2.25 26.69 21.20
CA ASP A 929 -2.54 28.11 21.40
C ASP A 929 -1.95 28.65 22.71
N SER A 930 -2.18 29.92 22.98
CA SER A 930 -1.72 30.63 24.16
C SER A 930 -2.65 31.80 24.53
N ASP A 931 -3.93 31.73 24.13
CA ASP A 931 -5.01 32.70 24.43
C ASP A 931 -6.37 31.96 24.29
N ASP A 932 -6.50 30.71 24.79
CA ASP A 932 -7.46 29.64 24.38
C ASP A 932 -8.95 30.05 24.14
N ASP A 933 -9.43 31.14 24.73
CA ASP A 933 -10.81 31.64 24.57
C ASP A 933 -10.96 32.94 23.76
N GLY A 934 -9.85 33.51 23.28
CA GLY A 934 -9.76 34.64 22.34
C GLY A 934 -10.07 36.02 22.95
N ASP A 935 -10.05 36.16 24.27
CA ASP A 935 -10.29 37.41 25.00
C ASP A 935 -9.13 38.42 24.85
N GLY A 936 -7.89 37.93 24.69
CA GLY A 936 -6.69 38.75 24.46
C GLY A 936 -5.74 38.78 25.66
N VAL A 937 -5.74 37.73 26.48
CA VAL A 937 -4.99 37.56 27.73
C VAL A 937 -4.49 36.13 27.81
N ILE A 938 -3.20 35.94 27.52
CA ILE A 938 -2.58 34.62 27.51
C ILE A 938 -2.82 33.86 28.82
N ASP A 939 -3.18 32.58 28.72
CA ASP A 939 -3.49 31.58 29.76
C ASP A 939 -2.53 31.63 30.95
N THR A 940 -1.23 31.79 30.67
CA THR A 940 -0.19 31.90 31.71
C THR A 940 -0.23 33.18 32.57
N ASP A 941 -0.94 34.22 32.11
CA ASP A 941 -1.28 35.45 32.84
C ASP A 941 -2.81 35.55 33.15
N ASP A 942 -3.63 34.59 32.69
CA ASP A 942 -5.08 34.51 32.88
C ASP A 942 -5.50 33.78 34.18
N PHE A 943 -6.79 33.81 34.50
CA PHE A 943 -7.42 33.10 35.62
C PHE A 943 -8.35 31.96 35.17
N ALA A 944 -8.99 32.09 34.01
CA ALA A 944 -9.94 31.12 33.48
C ALA A 944 -9.82 31.07 31.95
N PRO A 945 -8.75 30.46 31.40
CA PRO A 945 -8.43 30.46 29.97
C PRO A 945 -9.52 29.97 29.01
N LEU A 946 -10.53 29.26 29.52
CA LEU A 946 -11.62 28.66 28.75
C LEU A 946 -12.98 29.38 28.98
N ASP A 947 -13.00 30.66 29.40
CA ASP A 947 -14.23 31.47 29.51
C ASP A 947 -13.97 32.98 29.28
N SER A 948 -13.97 33.39 28.01
CA SER A 948 -13.66 34.71 27.37
C SER A 948 -14.38 35.97 27.85
N LYS A 949 -14.39 36.06 29.16
CA LYS A 949 -15.33 36.72 30.05
C LYS A 949 -14.71 36.89 31.44
N GLN A 950 -13.64 36.18 31.83
CA GLN A 950 -13.17 36.08 33.22
C GLN A 950 -11.64 36.15 33.44
N TRP A 951 -10.94 36.94 32.63
CA TRP A 951 -9.48 37.09 32.60
C TRP A 951 -8.72 37.51 33.89
N MET A 952 -9.37 37.58 35.06
CA MET A 952 -8.77 38.05 36.31
C MET A 952 -9.57 37.67 37.56
N ASP A 953 -8.90 37.11 38.56
CA ASP A 953 -9.35 37.04 39.97
C ASP A 953 -8.40 37.92 40.82
N THR A 954 -8.93 38.99 41.42
CA THR A 954 -8.13 39.97 42.19
C THR A 954 -7.85 39.57 43.64
N ASP A 955 -8.67 38.71 44.26
CA ASP A 955 -8.57 38.37 45.70
C ASP A 955 -8.15 36.90 45.99
N GLY A 956 -8.40 35.99 45.05
CA GLY A 956 -8.12 34.56 45.11
C GLY A 956 -9.28 33.71 45.68
N ASP A 957 -10.53 34.15 45.57
CA ASP A 957 -11.75 33.42 45.98
C ASP A 957 -12.16 32.30 45.00
N GLY A 958 -11.75 32.39 43.73
CA GLY A 958 -12.15 31.47 42.67
C GLY A 958 -13.37 31.93 41.85
N MET A 959 -13.64 33.24 41.82
CA MET A 959 -14.62 33.86 40.93
C MET A 959 -13.98 35.08 40.24
N GLY A 960 -14.03 35.12 38.91
CA GLY A 960 -13.45 36.23 38.15
C GLY A 960 -14.16 37.57 38.36
N ASP A 961 -13.41 38.65 38.22
CA ASP A 961 -13.79 40.03 38.55
C ASP A 961 -14.89 40.65 37.63
N ASN A 962 -15.39 39.94 36.62
CA ASN A 962 -16.37 40.51 35.67
C ASN A 962 -17.81 40.24 36.12
N ASP A 963 -18.44 41.26 36.71
CA ASP A 963 -19.76 41.22 37.36
C ASP A 963 -20.99 41.39 36.43
N GLY A 964 -22.13 40.89 36.92
CA GLY A 964 -23.38 41.62 36.86
C GLY A 964 -24.51 41.00 36.04
N ALA A 965 -24.94 41.72 35.00
CA ALA A 965 -26.18 41.40 34.28
C ALA A 965 -25.98 40.45 33.10
N ASP A 966 -24.81 40.52 32.48
CA ASP A 966 -24.40 39.71 31.35
C ASP A 966 -23.38 38.63 31.81
N TYR A 967 -22.73 38.81 32.97
CA TYR A 967 -21.82 37.88 33.64
C TYR A 967 -22.41 37.44 35.01
N PRO A 968 -23.18 36.34 35.07
CA PRO A 968 -23.97 36.01 36.26
C PRO A 968 -23.21 35.27 37.37
N ASN A 969 -21.92 34.94 37.14
CA ASN A 969 -21.07 34.12 38.01
C ASN A 969 -19.82 34.86 38.54
N GLY A 970 -19.49 36.05 38.03
CA GLY A 970 -18.34 36.82 38.55
C GLY A 970 -18.54 37.27 39.99
N ASP A 971 -17.44 37.63 40.65
CA ASP A 971 -17.49 38.17 42.01
C ASP A 971 -18.22 39.53 42.06
N THR A 972 -18.51 40.00 43.28
CA THR A 972 -19.20 41.25 43.57
C THR A 972 -18.59 42.00 44.76
N ASP A 973 -17.33 41.75 45.12
CA ASP A 973 -16.57 42.39 46.22
C ASP A 973 -15.05 42.26 45.94
N ASP A 974 -14.57 42.68 44.73
CA ASP A 974 -13.27 42.37 44.06
C ASP A 974 -11.97 42.31 44.94
N ASP A 975 -11.98 42.82 46.17
CA ASP A 975 -10.84 42.84 47.10
C ASP A 975 -11.09 42.21 48.49
N ASN A 976 -12.27 41.63 48.68
CA ASN A 976 -12.82 41.00 49.89
C ASN A 976 -12.74 41.86 51.18
N ASP A 977 -12.61 43.19 51.07
CA ASP A 977 -12.54 44.06 52.24
C ASP A 977 -13.93 44.35 52.86
N GLY A 978 -14.99 44.01 52.11
CA GLY A 978 -16.37 43.89 52.58
C GLY A 978 -17.28 45.02 52.11
N PHE A 979 -17.03 45.54 50.91
CA PHE A 979 -17.72 46.65 50.27
C PHE A 979 -17.81 46.42 48.76
N SER A 980 -18.79 45.62 48.35
CA SER A 980 -19.11 45.33 46.94
C SER A 980 -18.89 46.49 45.98
N ASP A 981 -18.37 46.21 44.79
CA ASP A 981 -18.06 47.12 43.67
C ASP A 981 -19.22 48.05 43.32
N ALA A 982 -20.45 47.53 43.39
CA ALA A 982 -21.70 48.28 43.22
C ALA A 982 -22.00 49.32 44.35
N GLU A 983 -21.34 49.22 45.51
CA GLU A 983 -21.23 50.26 46.54
C GLU A 983 -19.95 51.12 46.35
N GLU A 984 -18.83 50.56 45.87
CA GLU A 984 -17.57 51.28 45.56
C GLU A 984 -17.69 52.31 44.43
N ASP A 985 -18.19 51.98 43.22
CA ASP A 985 -18.41 52.96 42.12
C ASP A 985 -19.40 54.05 42.57
N ASP A 986 -20.44 53.65 43.30
CA ASP A 986 -21.41 54.57 43.85
C ASP A 986 -20.70 55.55 44.81
N CYS A 987 -19.71 55.11 45.58
CA CYS A 987 -18.92 55.94 46.48
C CYS A 987 -17.69 56.64 45.84
N GLY A 988 -17.25 56.20 44.67
CA GLY A 988 -16.09 56.70 43.94
C GLY A 988 -14.75 56.25 44.53
N THR A 989 -14.70 55.01 44.99
CA THR A 989 -13.50 54.29 45.46
C THR A 989 -12.96 53.39 44.33
N ASP A 990 -12.37 52.22 44.57
CA ASP A 990 -11.50 51.48 43.63
C ASP A 990 -11.57 49.98 43.99
N SER A 991 -12.50 49.23 43.40
CA SER A 991 -12.96 47.91 43.87
C SER A 991 -11.84 46.88 43.99
N LYS A 992 -10.91 46.87 43.03
CA LYS A 992 -9.73 45.98 43.01
C LYS A 992 -8.63 46.40 44.02
N SER A 993 -8.98 46.94 45.21
CA SER A 993 -7.97 47.43 46.15
C SER A 993 -8.44 47.65 47.61
N ALA A 994 -8.19 46.66 48.48
CA ALA A 994 -8.57 46.59 49.92
C ALA A 994 -7.97 47.68 50.86
N ALA A 995 -7.46 48.76 50.27
CA ALA A 995 -7.03 50.00 50.90
C ALA A 995 -7.90 51.21 50.50
N SER A 996 -8.91 51.03 49.64
CA SER A 996 -9.70 52.11 49.01
C SER A 996 -10.87 52.60 49.89
N GLN A 997 -11.67 51.65 50.41
CA GLN A 997 -12.76 51.75 51.41
C GLN A 997 -13.67 52.99 51.40
N PRO A 998 -15.01 52.83 51.22
CA PRO A 998 -15.96 53.94 51.23
C PRO A 998 -15.94 54.73 52.55
N SER A 999 -15.55 56.01 52.48
CA SER A 999 -15.43 56.82 53.69
C SER A 999 -16.78 57.25 54.27
N ASP A 1000 -17.27 56.57 55.31
CA ASP A 1000 -18.37 57.04 56.19
C ASP A 1000 -17.80 57.79 57.42
N PHE A 1001 -17.96 59.12 57.47
CA PHE A 1001 -17.42 59.94 58.56
C PHE A 1001 -18.28 59.95 59.85
N ASP A 1002 -19.57 59.57 59.82
CA ASP A 1002 -20.46 59.69 60.99
C ASP A 1002 -21.14 58.41 61.49
N GLY A 1003 -21.08 57.32 60.72
CA GLY A 1003 -21.48 55.96 61.06
C GLY A 1003 -22.96 55.67 60.82
N ASP A 1004 -23.51 56.23 59.74
CA ASP A 1004 -24.91 56.15 59.30
C ASP A 1004 -25.14 55.03 58.26
N GLY A 1005 -24.10 54.59 57.55
CA GLY A 1005 -24.18 53.61 56.46
C GLY A 1005 -24.38 54.23 55.09
N LEU A 1006 -23.91 55.48 54.89
CA LEU A 1006 -23.82 56.16 53.60
C LEU A 1006 -22.44 56.85 53.52
N CYS A 1007 -21.68 56.59 52.47
CA CYS A 1007 -20.37 57.23 52.28
C CYS A 1007 -20.50 58.76 52.05
N ASP A 1008 -19.46 59.51 52.42
CA ASP A 1008 -19.34 60.97 52.30
C ASP A 1008 -19.63 61.51 50.88
N ALA A 1009 -19.50 60.66 49.84
CA ALA A 1009 -19.84 60.99 48.45
C ALA A 1009 -21.36 61.01 48.17
N LYS A 1010 -22.13 60.14 48.85
CA LYS A 1010 -23.58 60.00 48.72
C LYS A 1010 -24.35 60.78 49.79
N ASP A 1011 -23.74 61.07 50.95
CA ASP A 1011 -24.40 61.86 52.00
C ASP A 1011 -24.61 63.34 51.59
N ALA A 1012 -25.83 63.62 51.14
CA ALA A 1012 -26.31 64.98 50.91
C ALA A 1012 -26.71 65.72 52.21
N THR A 1013 -26.44 65.14 53.38
CA THR A 1013 -27.06 65.50 54.66
C THR A 1013 -26.13 65.98 55.77
N ASP A 1014 -24.80 66.07 55.57
CA ASP A 1014 -23.75 66.67 56.44
C ASP A 1014 -24.31 67.35 57.70
N ASP A 1015 -24.64 66.51 58.67
CA ASP A 1015 -25.28 66.86 59.93
C ASP A 1015 -24.20 66.91 61.02
N ARG A 1016 -23.03 67.52 60.69
CA ARG A 1016 -21.93 67.84 61.63
C ARG A 1016 -22.38 68.86 62.69
N ALA A 1017 -23.27 68.40 63.58
CA ALA A 1017 -24.24 69.19 64.30
C ALA A 1017 -24.26 68.94 65.82
N GLU A 1018 -23.15 68.48 66.43
CA GLU A 1018 -22.65 69.08 67.69
C GLU A 1018 -21.23 68.61 68.13
N LYS A 1019 -20.17 69.24 67.60
CA LYS A 1019 -18.91 69.48 68.37
C LYS A 1019 -18.10 70.67 67.85
N LEU A 1020 -17.07 71.04 68.63
CA LEU A 1020 -16.45 72.38 68.62
C LEU A 1020 -14.96 72.36 68.28
N ASP A 1021 -14.53 73.49 67.69
CA ASP A 1021 -13.16 74.05 67.73
C ASP A 1021 -12.14 73.58 66.68
N GLY A 1022 -12.53 73.67 65.41
CA GLY A 1022 -11.85 74.56 64.45
C GLY A 1022 -10.41 74.22 64.01
N GLN A 1023 -10.31 73.67 62.80
CA GLN A 1023 -9.19 73.94 61.89
C GLN A 1023 -9.70 74.59 60.59
N GLU A 1024 -8.78 75.08 59.76
CA GLU A 1024 -9.08 75.76 58.49
C GLU A 1024 -9.33 74.73 57.37
N GLU A 1025 -10.03 75.12 56.29
CA GLU A 1025 -10.21 74.27 55.10
C GLU A 1025 -8.85 73.86 54.50
N PRO A 1026 -8.55 72.56 54.35
CA PRO A 1026 -7.77 72.09 53.22
C PRO A 1026 -8.73 71.95 52.03
N GLY A 1027 -8.51 72.72 50.96
CA GLY A 1027 -9.15 72.40 49.69
C GLY A 1027 -8.45 71.19 49.08
N PHE A 1028 -9.16 70.07 48.94
CA PHE A 1028 -8.73 68.95 48.09
C PHE A 1028 -9.50 69.01 46.77
N THR A 1029 -8.81 68.73 45.66
CA THR A 1029 -9.36 68.83 44.30
C THR A 1029 -9.54 67.43 43.74
N PRO A 1030 -10.78 66.99 43.43
CA PRO A 1030 -10.99 65.80 42.62
C PRO A 1030 -10.38 65.99 41.22
N GLY A 1031 -9.83 64.91 40.65
CA GLY A 1031 -9.45 64.82 39.24
C GLY A 1031 -8.33 65.75 38.76
N PHE A 1032 -7.07 65.46 39.12
CA PHE A 1032 -5.91 65.91 38.32
C PHE A 1032 -4.62 65.04 38.42
N PRO A 1033 -4.69 63.71 38.22
CA PRO A 1033 -3.58 62.94 37.61
C PRO A 1033 -3.77 62.71 36.11
N SER A 1034 -4.99 62.36 35.68
CA SER A 1034 -5.32 61.81 34.35
C SER A 1034 -5.05 62.73 33.15
N VAL A 1035 -4.84 64.04 33.37
CA VAL A 1035 -4.50 65.01 32.31
C VAL A 1035 -2.97 65.24 32.18
N LEU A 1036 -2.14 64.54 32.96
CA LEU A 1036 -0.70 64.40 32.68
C LEU A 1036 -0.32 63.01 32.16
N ALA A 1037 -0.97 61.93 32.63
CA ALA A 1037 -0.76 60.58 32.11
C ALA A 1037 -1.00 60.51 30.58
N ALA A 1038 -2.14 61.06 30.13
CA ALA A 1038 -2.51 61.20 28.72
C ALA A 1038 -1.62 62.19 27.90
N ILE A 1039 -0.52 62.69 28.48
CA ILE A 1039 0.50 63.50 27.79
C ILE A 1039 1.92 62.90 27.95
N SER A 1040 2.12 61.91 28.84
CA SER A 1040 3.37 61.14 28.94
C SER A 1040 3.39 59.89 28.07
N LEU A 1041 2.27 59.18 27.87
CA LEU A 1041 2.21 58.02 26.95
C LEU A 1041 2.39 58.45 25.48
N LEU A 1042 1.79 59.57 25.09
CA LEU A 1042 2.01 60.24 23.79
C LEU A 1042 3.42 60.86 23.60
N GLY A 1043 4.40 60.44 24.41
CA GLY A 1043 5.81 60.84 24.32
C GLY A 1043 6.81 59.69 24.35
N ALA A 1044 6.38 58.42 24.48
CA ALA A 1044 7.25 57.26 24.58
C ALA A 1044 7.44 56.53 23.23
N ALA A 1045 6.37 56.33 22.45
CA ALA A 1045 6.36 55.56 21.20
C ALA A 1045 6.96 56.26 19.96
N VAL A 1046 8.00 57.10 20.11
CA VAL A 1046 8.56 57.93 19.00
C VAL A 1046 10.10 58.02 18.99
N LEU A 1047 10.83 57.32 19.89
CA LEU A 1047 12.31 57.41 19.95
C LEU A 1047 13.05 56.11 20.27
N GLY A 1048 13.25 55.28 19.24
CA GLY A 1048 14.17 54.13 19.21
C GLY A 1048 13.43 52.81 18.92
N ARG A 1049 13.92 51.93 18.05
CA ARG A 1049 15.28 51.81 17.47
C ARG A 1049 15.28 51.81 15.93
N ARG A 1050 16.40 52.27 15.35
CA ARG A 1050 17.02 51.76 14.11
C ARG A 1050 18.52 51.89 14.30
N LYS A 1051 19.28 50.83 13.99
CA LYS A 1051 20.74 50.84 13.72
C LYS A 1051 21.68 51.18 14.91
N GLU A 1052 22.84 50.54 15.11
CA GLU A 1052 23.54 49.42 14.44
C GLU A 1052 24.18 48.58 15.55
N ASP A 1053 24.11 47.25 15.48
CA ASP A 1053 25.17 46.50 14.78
C ASP A 1053 24.54 45.81 13.57
#